data_AF-A0A388P138-F1
#
_entry.id   AF-A0A388P138-F1
#
_cell.length_a   1.000
_cell.length_b   1.000
_cell.length_c   1.000
_cell.angle_alpha   90.00
_cell.angle_beta   90.00
_cell.angle_gamma   90.00
#
_symmetry.space_group_name_H-M   'P 1'
#
loop_
_entity.id
_entity.type
_entity.pdbx_description
1 polymer ?
#
loop_
_entity_poly.entity_id
_entity_poly.type
_entity_poly.pdbx_seq_one_letter_code
_entity_poly.pdbx_strand_id
1 'polypeptide(L)'
;MSEFDDLTPLKQSDERITYRGPLKRLLISPEIGALIGAVVVWAFFWGNGDKFGTAGSTANFLDVAAPLGIMAVAVSLLMIGGEFDLSAGVMTGASGVSIALMAKYFTDGGISLWVCIPAAFLLAGCIGWWNGFLVNKTGLPSFIVTLGSFFVIKGANLVFSKRINSLVNVAGVEKAHGYKFFKAFLGGENKFGDTKYRDLIFIVGGILFGVLLIIGFAEQSLVRLEKTSMTSLFIALIGSLAGVAGVLVLHRTDSVNGNVVAGVIGLTGSAVAIVYYSRARFQTRQSIVGALPESARPLILLGLLGTAVASLAGQLFDRGEESVMLQWFPSWLRLVVAVVAGALPLWFFVRKVMRGDVEFRAKAVALIVVRLPIICLVSLTGIVSLFQLTTVQAVRAVLITVAGTGAATCLYRARSLIAKHSTKWFINLGVLMSACFIVVAFAVRADSRAPRFRGGIFATLLIAATLVLATTFVEAAHQKRSLADPNADRLGKRFVLLGIVIGAIALGTRLLFSDGVFRMSVFWWMFFTAVGSFVLTKTKYGNWIFAVGGNKDAARATGVPADKVKTALFMATSLMGAFVGAMILMRLNSVQAQQGDGQEFEYIIAAVVGGNLMTGGYGSVIGASLGALIMAVSKNGIPAAQWNQDGRFIFLGAVLLVAVLVNNFVRKKANEQR
;
A
#
# COMPACT_ATOMS: atom_id res chain seq x y z
N MET A 1 5.34 -60.48 -27.14
CA MET A 1 6.51 -60.06 -26.33
C MET A 1 6.79 -58.62 -26.68
N SER A 2 6.41 -57.60 -25.92
CA SER A 2 5.44 -57.46 -24.82
C SER A 2 4.90 -56.04 -24.93
N GLU A 3 3.57 -55.91 -24.97
CA GLU A 3 2.81 -54.67 -25.10
C GLU A 3 2.82 -53.81 -23.81
N PHE A 4 3.92 -53.87 -23.05
CA PHE A 4 4.01 -53.39 -21.66
C PHE A 4 5.18 -52.44 -21.37
N ASP A 5 5.97 -52.04 -22.38
CA ASP A 5 7.12 -51.13 -22.16
C ASP A 5 6.77 -49.63 -22.16
N ASP A 6 5.52 -49.25 -22.44
CA ASP A 6 5.10 -47.83 -22.52
C ASP A 6 4.45 -47.28 -21.24
N LEU A 7 4.53 -48.01 -20.13
CA LEU A 7 4.06 -47.55 -18.81
C LEU A 7 5.23 -47.13 -17.92
N THR A 8 6.08 -46.22 -18.40
CA THR A 8 6.71 -45.31 -17.44
C THR A 8 5.64 -44.31 -17.02
N PRO A 9 5.19 -44.31 -15.76
CA PRO A 9 4.26 -43.28 -15.33
C PRO A 9 5.02 -41.97 -15.45
N LEU A 10 4.64 -41.14 -16.43
CA LEU A 10 4.93 -39.71 -16.41
C LEU A 10 4.68 -39.30 -14.97
N LYS A 11 5.73 -38.85 -14.29
CA LYS A 11 5.70 -38.43 -12.89
C LYS A 11 4.72 -37.26 -12.81
N GLN A 12 3.44 -37.59 -12.72
CA GLN A 12 2.33 -36.66 -12.67
C GLN A 12 2.57 -35.92 -11.37
N SER A 13 3.09 -34.69 -11.50
CA SER A 13 3.25 -33.79 -10.38
C SER A 13 1.87 -33.66 -9.74
N ASP A 14 1.76 -34.17 -8.52
CA ASP A 14 0.54 -34.17 -7.70
C ASP A 14 -0.16 -32.80 -7.83
N GLU A 15 -1.32 -32.76 -8.50
CA GLU A 15 -2.06 -31.53 -8.78
C GLU A 15 -2.47 -30.81 -7.48
N ARG A 16 -2.49 -31.55 -6.37
CA ARG A 16 -2.73 -31.04 -5.00
C ARG A 16 -1.62 -30.08 -4.53
N ILE A 17 -0.43 -30.15 -5.12
CA ILE A 17 0.68 -29.21 -4.88
C ILE A 17 0.89 -28.34 -6.12
N THR A 18 -0.19 -27.83 -6.72
CA THR A 18 -0.07 -26.76 -7.72
C THR A 18 0.53 -25.53 -7.03
N TYR A 19 1.81 -25.25 -7.29
CA TYR A 19 2.51 -24.06 -6.80
C TYR A 19 1.75 -22.80 -7.23
N ARG A 20 1.03 -22.19 -6.28
CA ARG A 20 0.37 -20.90 -6.48
C ARG A 20 1.46 -19.83 -6.34
N GLY A 21 1.84 -19.21 -7.46
CA GLY A 21 2.81 -18.13 -7.47
C GLY A 21 2.50 -17.02 -6.44
N PRO A 22 3.51 -16.29 -5.95
CA PRO A 22 3.37 -15.33 -4.85
C PRO A 22 2.28 -14.28 -5.12
N LEU A 23 2.09 -13.89 -6.38
CA LEU A 23 1.07 -12.93 -6.79
C LEU A 23 -0.37 -13.45 -6.60
N LYS A 24 -0.64 -14.75 -6.84
CA LYS A 24 -1.97 -15.35 -6.63
C LYS A 24 -2.28 -15.47 -5.14
N ARG A 25 -1.27 -15.75 -4.31
CA ARG A 25 -1.41 -15.76 -2.85
C ARG A 25 -1.64 -14.36 -2.28
N LEU A 26 -0.97 -13.36 -2.84
CA LEU A 26 -1.17 -11.95 -2.51
C LEU A 26 -2.60 -11.51 -2.87
N LEU A 27 -3.04 -11.72 -4.13
CA LEU A 27 -4.36 -11.34 -4.68
C LEU A 27 -5.58 -11.93 -3.96
N ILE A 28 -5.39 -13.00 -3.18
CA ILE A 28 -6.44 -13.71 -2.45
C ILE A 28 -6.43 -13.34 -0.95
N SER A 29 -5.48 -12.52 -0.49
CA SER A 29 -5.40 -12.11 0.92
C SER A 29 -6.43 -11.02 1.26
N PRO A 30 -7.09 -11.08 2.44
CA PRO A 30 -8.04 -10.06 2.89
C PRO A 30 -7.44 -8.65 2.96
N GLU A 31 -6.13 -8.56 3.16
CA GLU A 31 -5.37 -7.32 3.29
C GLU A 31 -5.33 -6.49 2.01
N ILE A 32 -5.41 -7.13 0.84
CA ILE A 32 -5.36 -6.41 -0.44
C ILE A 32 -6.60 -5.56 -0.65
N GLY A 33 -7.79 -6.03 -0.25
CA GLY A 33 -9.01 -5.24 -0.37
C GLY A 33 -8.87 -3.92 0.39
N ALA A 34 -8.39 -4.00 1.63
CA ALA A 34 -8.12 -2.85 2.47
C ALA A 34 -7.00 -1.96 1.92
N LEU A 35 -5.92 -2.55 1.39
CA LEU A 35 -4.81 -1.80 0.79
C LEU A 35 -5.26 -1.01 -0.44
N ILE A 36 -6.02 -1.63 -1.34
CA ILE A 36 -6.58 -0.97 -2.52
C ILE A 36 -7.50 0.17 -2.06
N GLY A 37 -8.39 -0.10 -1.09
CA GLY A 37 -9.27 0.93 -0.52
C GLY A 37 -8.48 2.12 0.04
N ALA A 38 -7.45 1.86 0.85
CA ALA A 38 -6.59 2.90 1.42
C ALA A 38 -5.89 3.72 0.35
N VAL A 39 -5.33 3.09 -0.68
CA VAL A 39 -4.68 3.78 -1.80
C VAL A 39 -5.68 4.63 -2.59
N VAL A 40 -6.87 4.12 -2.86
CA VAL A 40 -7.92 4.85 -3.59
C VAL A 40 -8.39 6.07 -2.79
N VAL A 41 -8.68 5.90 -1.49
CA VAL A 41 -9.11 6.99 -0.62
C VAL A 41 -7.99 8.03 -0.45
N TRP A 42 -6.74 7.58 -0.29
CA TRP A 42 -5.59 8.48 -0.21
C TRP A 42 -5.40 9.28 -1.51
N ALA A 43 -5.44 8.63 -2.67
CA ALA A 43 -5.30 9.27 -3.96
C ALA A 43 -6.45 10.25 -4.24
N PHE A 44 -7.68 9.90 -3.83
CA PHE A 44 -8.86 10.77 -3.90
C PHE A 44 -8.57 12.10 -3.20
N PHE A 45 -8.20 12.08 -1.92
CA PHE A 45 -8.01 13.32 -1.18
C PHE A 45 -6.74 14.06 -1.55
N TRP A 46 -5.67 13.36 -1.96
CA TRP A 46 -4.49 14.00 -2.53
C TRP A 46 -4.87 14.80 -3.77
N GLY A 47 -5.61 14.21 -4.71
CA GLY A 47 -6.01 14.89 -5.94
C GLY A 47 -6.92 16.10 -5.74
N ASN A 48 -7.61 16.19 -4.60
CA ASN A 48 -8.60 17.23 -4.31
C ASN A 48 -8.14 18.28 -3.27
N GLY A 49 -6.93 18.15 -2.69
CA GLY A 49 -6.44 19.07 -1.66
C GLY A 49 -4.98 19.47 -1.88
N ASP A 50 -4.73 20.77 -2.08
CA ASP A 50 -3.37 21.29 -2.31
C ASP A 50 -2.40 21.00 -1.17
N LYS A 51 -2.91 20.92 0.06
CA LYS A 51 -2.13 20.64 1.27
C LYS A 51 -2.18 19.16 1.69
N PHE A 52 -3.09 18.34 1.14
CA PHE A 52 -3.31 16.97 1.61
C PHE A 52 -2.05 16.09 1.51
N GLY A 53 -1.34 16.19 0.38
CA GLY A 53 -0.11 15.42 0.12
C GLY A 53 1.15 15.92 0.83
N THR A 54 1.04 16.94 1.71
CA THR A 54 2.19 17.44 2.47
C THR A 54 2.53 16.50 3.62
N ALA A 55 3.79 16.50 4.06
CA ALA A 55 4.21 15.72 5.22
C ALA A 55 3.49 16.12 6.50
N GLY A 56 3.22 17.42 6.69
CA GLY A 56 2.44 17.93 7.82
C GLY A 56 1.01 17.40 7.83
N SER A 57 0.30 17.44 6.70
CA SER A 57 -1.05 16.86 6.60
C SER A 57 -1.03 15.34 6.77
N THR A 58 -0.04 14.65 6.20
CA THR A 58 0.15 13.21 6.38
C THR A 58 0.33 12.83 7.85
N ALA A 59 1.16 13.56 8.59
CA ALA A 59 1.34 13.37 10.02
C ALA A 59 0.02 13.59 10.80
N ASN A 60 -0.74 14.64 10.47
CA ASN A 60 -2.05 14.88 11.09
C ASN A 60 -3.07 13.76 10.83
N PHE A 61 -3.04 13.14 9.65
CA PHE A 61 -3.91 12.00 9.34
C PHE A 61 -3.49 10.75 10.11
N LEU A 62 -2.18 10.47 10.15
CA LEU A 62 -1.63 9.33 10.90
C LEU A 62 -1.85 9.47 12.41
N ASP A 63 -1.86 10.69 12.93
CA ASP A 63 -2.15 10.97 14.34
C ASP A 63 -3.58 10.60 14.76
N VAL A 64 -4.53 10.69 13.83
CA VAL A 64 -5.91 10.22 14.05
C VAL A 64 -6.03 8.73 13.74
N ALA A 65 -5.30 8.23 12.74
CA ALA A 65 -5.27 6.81 12.40
C ALA A 65 -4.67 5.94 13.51
N ALA A 66 -3.64 6.41 14.20
CA ALA A 66 -2.89 5.61 15.15
C ALA A 66 -3.73 5.12 16.36
N PRO A 67 -4.45 5.97 17.11
CA PRO A 67 -5.34 5.50 18.18
C PRO A 67 -6.42 4.51 17.68
N LEU A 68 -7.04 4.81 16.53
CA LEU A 68 -8.02 3.94 15.88
C LEU A 68 -7.40 2.60 15.49
N GLY A 69 -6.19 2.63 14.95
CA GLY A 69 -5.44 1.47 14.48
C GLY A 69 -5.00 0.55 15.60
N ILE A 70 -4.48 1.10 16.71
CA ILE A 70 -4.11 0.32 17.91
C ILE A 70 -5.33 -0.47 18.41
N MET A 71 -6.50 0.18 18.51
CA MET A 71 -7.74 -0.48 18.92
C MET A 71 -8.24 -1.47 17.86
N ALA A 72 -8.19 -1.09 16.58
CA ALA A 72 -8.62 -1.95 15.47
C ALA A 72 -7.81 -3.25 15.41
N VAL A 73 -6.53 -3.25 15.79
CA VAL A 73 -5.71 -4.47 15.92
C VAL A 73 -6.29 -5.42 16.98
N ALA A 74 -6.60 -4.92 18.17
CA ALA A 74 -7.14 -5.76 19.25
C ALA A 74 -8.55 -6.26 18.95
N VAL A 75 -9.43 -5.35 18.49
CA VAL A 75 -10.79 -5.68 18.05
C VAL A 75 -10.76 -6.66 16.88
N SER A 76 -9.79 -6.52 15.95
CA SER A 76 -9.58 -7.47 14.85
C SER A 76 -9.31 -8.89 15.36
N LEU A 77 -8.41 -9.05 16.33
CA LEU A 77 -8.11 -10.37 16.92
C LEU A 77 -9.33 -10.96 17.62
N LEU A 78 -10.08 -10.14 18.38
CA LEU A 78 -11.31 -10.56 19.06
C LEU A 78 -12.39 -11.01 18.07
N MET A 79 -12.62 -10.22 17.02
CA MET A 79 -13.60 -10.53 15.96
C MET A 79 -13.22 -11.79 15.19
N ILE A 80 -11.94 -12.02 14.91
CA ILE A 80 -11.49 -13.28 14.30
C ILE A 80 -11.78 -14.46 15.25
N GLY A 81 -11.69 -14.25 16.57
CA GLY A 81 -12.12 -15.21 17.59
C GLY A 81 -13.64 -15.39 17.73
N GLY A 82 -14.45 -14.66 16.94
CA GLY A 82 -15.90 -14.78 16.87
C GLY A 82 -16.65 -14.00 17.95
N GLU A 83 -16.04 -12.97 18.54
CA GLU A 83 -16.65 -12.19 19.62
C GLU A 83 -16.61 -10.67 19.35
N PHE A 84 -17.45 -9.92 20.08
CA PHE A 84 -17.54 -8.46 20.02
C PHE A 84 -17.35 -7.84 21.40
N ASP A 85 -16.62 -6.73 21.47
CA ASP A 85 -16.47 -5.96 22.71
C ASP A 85 -16.82 -4.48 22.51
N LEU A 86 -18.04 -4.12 22.91
CA LEU A 86 -18.49 -2.73 22.90
C LEU A 86 -17.87 -1.91 24.04
N SER A 87 -17.46 -2.54 25.14
CA SER A 87 -16.86 -1.84 26.27
C SER A 87 -15.47 -1.28 25.95
N ALA A 88 -14.85 -1.73 24.85
CA ALA A 88 -13.56 -1.27 24.34
C ALA A 88 -13.50 0.26 24.09
N GLY A 89 -14.62 0.86 23.65
CA GLY A 89 -14.77 2.31 23.48
C GLY A 89 -14.55 3.04 24.80
N VAL A 90 -15.49 2.87 25.72
CA VAL A 90 -15.50 3.50 27.05
C VAL A 90 -14.27 3.15 27.89
N MET A 91 -13.68 1.96 27.70
CA MET A 91 -12.42 1.58 28.36
C MET A 91 -11.31 2.59 28.08
N THR A 92 -11.27 3.17 26.88
CA THR A 92 -10.29 4.21 26.48
C THR A 92 -10.40 5.44 27.38
N GLY A 93 -11.61 5.92 27.64
CA GLY A 93 -11.82 7.05 28.55
C GLY A 93 -11.64 6.66 30.02
N ALA A 94 -12.19 5.52 30.43
CA ALA A 94 -12.19 5.08 31.83
C ALA A 94 -10.76 4.86 32.37
N SER A 95 -9.90 4.24 31.58
CA SER A 95 -8.49 4.04 31.93
C SER A 95 -7.73 5.37 32.04
N GLY A 96 -7.89 6.27 31.08
CA GLY A 96 -7.28 7.60 31.11
C GLY A 96 -7.75 8.43 32.31
N VAL A 97 -9.05 8.45 32.58
CA VAL A 97 -9.63 9.14 33.74
C VAL A 97 -9.13 8.51 35.04
N SER A 98 -9.09 7.19 35.13
CA SER A 98 -8.56 6.50 36.32
C SER A 98 -7.12 6.91 36.61
N ILE A 99 -6.25 6.93 35.58
CA ILE A 99 -4.86 7.41 35.71
C ILE A 99 -4.84 8.85 36.20
N ALA A 100 -5.64 9.74 35.60
CA ALA A 100 -5.66 11.16 35.92
C ALA A 100 -6.18 11.44 37.34
N LEU A 101 -7.23 10.74 37.78
CA LEU A 101 -7.78 10.86 39.13
C LEU A 101 -6.79 10.34 40.17
N MET A 102 -6.18 9.17 39.95
CA MET A 102 -5.18 8.62 40.86
C MET A 102 -3.95 9.53 40.98
N ALA A 103 -3.47 10.06 39.84
CA ALA A 103 -2.29 10.91 39.79
C ALA A 103 -2.49 12.29 40.41
N LYS A 104 -3.74 12.73 40.63
CA LYS A 104 -4.05 14.09 41.11
C LYS A 104 -4.73 14.15 42.46
N TYR A 105 -5.62 13.20 42.79
CA TYR A 105 -6.55 13.33 43.90
C TYR A 105 -6.50 12.22 44.94
N PHE A 106 -5.70 11.17 44.74
CA PHE A 106 -5.73 10.00 45.64
C PHE A 106 -4.98 10.20 46.96
N THR A 107 -4.01 11.12 47.02
CA THR A 107 -3.19 11.48 48.19
C THR A 107 -2.87 12.98 48.16
N ASP A 108 -2.41 13.56 49.28
CA ASP A 108 -1.92 14.95 49.37
C ASP A 108 -0.67 15.14 48.49
N GLY A 109 -0.88 15.37 47.19
CA GLY A 109 0.15 15.45 46.15
C GLY A 109 0.00 14.47 44.98
N GLY A 110 -0.96 13.54 45.06
CA GLY A 110 -1.25 12.54 44.02
C GLY A 110 -0.25 11.38 43.94
N ILE A 111 -0.65 10.28 43.30
CA ILE A 111 0.21 9.10 43.13
C ILE A 111 1.12 9.27 41.89
N SER A 112 2.36 8.79 41.99
CA SER A 112 3.31 8.69 40.88
C SER A 112 2.72 7.92 39.68
N LEU A 113 2.95 8.42 38.46
CA LEU A 113 2.45 7.78 37.23
C LEU A 113 2.98 6.35 37.02
N TRP A 114 4.14 6.05 37.61
CA TRP A 114 4.71 4.70 37.64
C TRP A 114 3.80 3.67 38.33
N VAL A 115 2.90 4.09 39.20
CA VAL A 115 1.91 3.23 39.86
C VAL A 115 0.55 3.37 39.20
N CYS A 116 0.13 4.60 38.86
CA CYS A 116 -1.17 4.88 38.26
C CYS A 116 -1.38 4.14 36.94
N ILE A 117 -0.38 4.11 36.06
CA ILE A 117 -0.49 3.47 34.74
C ILE A 117 -0.63 1.94 34.89
N PRO A 118 0.27 1.22 35.59
CA PRO A 118 0.07 -0.20 35.84
C PRO A 118 -1.25 -0.53 36.54
N ALA A 119 -1.67 0.27 37.53
CA ALA A 119 -2.95 0.06 38.21
C ALA A 119 -4.15 0.16 37.26
N ALA A 120 -4.15 1.14 36.36
CA ALA A 120 -5.20 1.28 35.34
C ALA A 120 -5.18 0.11 34.32
N PHE A 121 -4.01 -0.39 33.95
CA PHE A 121 -3.87 -1.57 33.10
C PHE A 121 -4.38 -2.84 33.79
N LEU A 122 -4.08 -3.01 35.08
CA LEU A 122 -4.62 -4.12 35.88
C LEU A 122 -6.14 -4.05 35.94
N LEU A 123 -6.71 -2.88 36.22
CA LEU A 123 -8.15 -2.67 36.24
C LEU A 123 -8.80 -2.99 34.88
N ALA A 124 -8.21 -2.53 33.78
CA ALA A 124 -8.68 -2.85 32.44
C ALA A 124 -8.57 -4.37 32.15
N GLY A 125 -7.47 -5.00 32.55
CA GLY A 125 -7.30 -6.45 32.45
C GLY A 125 -8.37 -7.23 33.22
N CYS A 126 -8.71 -6.79 34.43
CA CYS A 126 -9.79 -7.37 35.24
C CYS A 126 -11.15 -7.24 34.55
N ILE A 127 -11.45 -6.10 33.93
CA ILE A 127 -12.70 -5.89 33.21
C ILE A 127 -12.76 -6.77 31.95
N GLY A 128 -11.67 -6.85 31.18
CA GLY A 128 -11.60 -7.75 30.03
C GLY A 128 -11.72 -9.23 30.44
N TRP A 129 -11.11 -9.60 31.57
CA TRP A 129 -11.27 -10.93 32.15
C TRP A 129 -12.72 -11.18 32.55
N TRP A 130 -13.37 -10.21 33.19
CA TRP A 130 -14.77 -10.29 33.61
C TRP A 130 -15.71 -10.49 32.42
N ASN A 131 -15.54 -9.70 31.35
CA ASN A 131 -16.31 -9.85 30.12
C ASN A 131 -16.13 -11.25 29.52
N GLY A 132 -14.88 -11.70 29.36
CA GLY A 132 -14.59 -13.02 28.81
C GLY A 132 -15.08 -14.17 29.69
N PHE A 133 -14.98 -14.02 31.01
CA PHE A 133 -15.50 -14.98 31.97
C PHE A 133 -17.02 -15.11 31.87
N LEU A 134 -17.75 -14.00 31.85
CA LEU A 134 -19.20 -14.01 31.72
C LEU A 134 -19.64 -14.64 30.40
N VAL A 135 -19.04 -14.26 29.27
CA VAL A 135 -19.36 -14.85 27.96
C VAL A 135 -19.13 -16.36 27.98
N ASN A 136 -17.99 -16.82 28.50
CA ASN A 136 -17.67 -18.24 28.51
C ASN A 136 -18.51 -19.06 29.49
N LYS A 137 -18.86 -18.49 30.65
CA LYS A 137 -19.60 -19.22 31.69
C LYS A 137 -21.10 -19.22 31.47
N THR A 138 -21.65 -18.13 30.94
CA THR A 138 -23.11 -17.97 30.76
C THR A 138 -23.59 -18.38 29.37
N GLY A 139 -22.70 -18.39 28.36
CA GLY A 139 -23.08 -18.62 26.97
C GLY A 139 -23.88 -17.48 26.34
N LEU A 140 -24.02 -16.35 27.04
CA LEU A 140 -24.69 -15.17 26.50
C LEU A 140 -23.88 -14.56 25.33
N PRO A 141 -24.55 -13.98 24.32
CA PRO A 141 -23.87 -13.25 23.26
C PRO A 141 -22.97 -12.14 23.84
N SER A 142 -21.72 -12.07 23.38
CA SER A 142 -20.74 -11.08 23.86
C SER A 142 -21.17 -9.64 23.66
N PHE A 143 -21.97 -9.36 22.63
CA PHE A 143 -22.59 -8.06 22.42
C PHE A 143 -23.38 -7.58 23.66
N ILE A 144 -24.20 -8.45 24.26
CA ILE A 144 -25.04 -8.10 25.41
C ILE A 144 -24.18 -7.91 26.66
N VAL A 145 -23.26 -8.84 26.91
CA VAL A 145 -22.37 -8.78 28.09
C VAL A 145 -21.53 -7.50 28.05
N THR A 146 -20.95 -7.18 26.90
CA THR A 146 -20.06 -6.03 26.77
C THR A 146 -20.80 -4.70 26.68
N LEU A 147 -22.05 -4.67 26.18
CA LEU A 147 -22.93 -3.52 26.30
C LEU A 147 -23.31 -3.24 27.77
N GLY A 148 -23.56 -4.29 28.56
CA GLY A 148 -23.79 -4.17 30.00
C GLY A 148 -22.58 -3.56 30.71
N SER A 149 -21.39 -4.10 30.46
CA SER A 149 -20.14 -3.55 30.98
C SER A 149 -19.89 -2.13 30.49
N PHE A 150 -20.18 -1.81 29.23
CA PHE A 150 -20.09 -0.45 28.68
C PHE A 150 -20.88 0.55 29.53
N PHE A 151 -22.15 0.25 29.85
CA PHE A 151 -22.98 1.16 30.65
C PHE A 151 -22.48 1.30 32.10
N VAL A 152 -22.05 0.19 32.70
CA VAL A 152 -21.49 0.20 34.07
C VAL A 152 -20.23 1.04 34.13
N ILE A 153 -19.29 0.84 33.20
CA ILE A 153 -18.02 1.57 33.18
C ILE A 153 -18.27 3.05 32.85
N LYS A 154 -19.15 3.35 31.89
CA LYS A 154 -19.49 4.73 31.51
C LYS A 154 -20.13 5.48 32.69
N GLY A 155 -21.09 4.85 33.36
CA GLY A 155 -21.73 5.38 34.56
C GLY A 155 -20.73 5.62 35.68
N ALA A 156 -19.89 4.62 35.99
CA ALA A 156 -18.83 4.74 36.99
C ALA A 156 -17.88 5.90 36.67
N ASN A 157 -17.42 5.99 35.42
CA ASN A 157 -16.49 7.03 34.99
C ASN A 157 -17.06 8.44 35.20
N LEU A 158 -18.34 8.64 34.88
CA LEU A 158 -19.05 9.90 35.10
C LEU A 158 -19.23 10.22 36.59
N VAL A 159 -19.64 9.23 37.40
CA VAL A 159 -19.88 9.41 38.83
C VAL A 159 -18.58 9.73 39.56
N PHE A 160 -17.52 8.95 39.36
CA PHE A 160 -16.24 9.16 40.04
C PHE A 160 -15.58 10.48 39.62
N SER A 161 -15.59 10.82 38.32
CA SER A 161 -15.05 12.09 37.84
C SER A 161 -15.76 13.29 38.47
N LYS A 162 -17.09 13.30 38.49
CA LYS A 162 -17.86 14.40 39.08
C LYS A 162 -17.71 14.47 40.60
N ARG A 163 -17.66 13.32 41.28
CA ARG A 163 -17.56 13.28 42.75
C ARG A 163 -16.19 13.75 43.25
N ILE A 164 -15.11 13.41 42.54
CA ILE A 164 -13.74 13.70 42.98
C ILE A 164 -13.22 15.04 42.42
N ASN A 165 -13.51 15.33 41.15
CA ASN A 165 -12.94 16.48 40.43
C ASN A 165 -13.99 17.58 40.13
N SER A 166 -15.25 17.41 40.55
CA SER A 166 -16.39 18.32 40.28
C SER A 166 -16.69 18.58 38.80
N LEU A 167 -15.89 18.03 37.88
CA LEU A 167 -15.97 18.17 36.43
C LEU A 167 -15.81 16.78 35.78
N VAL A 168 -16.42 16.63 34.60
CA VAL A 168 -16.28 15.41 33.77
C VAL A 168 -14.95 15.34 33.03
N ASN A 169 -14.21 16.45 32.94
CA ASN A 169 -12.89 16.51 32.34
C ASN A 169 -11.82 16.60 33.43
N VAL A 170 -10.88 15.66 33.44
CA VAL A 170 -9.76 15.63 34.38
C VAL A 170 -8.49 16.07 33.66
N ALA A 171 -7.88 17.16 34.13
CA ALA A 171 -6.70 17.76 33.51
C ALA A 171 -5.63 18.11 34.56
N GLY A 172 -4.41 18.41 34.07
CA GLY A 172 -3.30 18.90 34.89
C GLY A 172 -2.46 17.78 35.53
N VAL A 173 -2.20 16.70 34.79
CA VAL A 173 -1.38 15.57 35.26
C VAL A 173 0.12 15.85 35.09
N GLU A 174 0.47 16.99 34.49
CA GLU A 174 1.85 17.41 34.22
C GLU A 174 2.75 17.55 35.45
N LYS A 175 2.17 17.82 36.63
CA LYS A 175 2.88 17.91 37.90
C LYS A 175 3.17 16.55 38.53
N ALA A 176 2.54 15.48 38.04
CA ALA A 176 2.71 14.15 38.60
C ALA A 176 4.12 13.60 38.34
N HIS A 177 4.67 12.92 39.34
CA HIS A 177 5.98 12.28 39.21
C HIS A 177 5.97 11.24 38.08
N GLY A 178 6.99 11.28 37.21
CA GLY A 178 7.10 10.43 36.02
C GLY A 178 6.48 11.01 34.73
N TYR A 179 5.82 12.17 34.78
CA TYR A 179 5.10 12.72 33.62
C TYR A 179 5.99 12.96 32.40
N LYS A 180 7.20 13.51 32.59
CA LYS A 180 8.13 13.75 31.47
C LYS A 180 8.47 12.46 30.70
N PHE A 181 8.72 11.36 31.43
CA PHE A 181 9.01 10.06 30.83
C PHE A 181 7.81 9.51 30.07
N PHE A 182 6.64 9.42 30.72
CA PHE A 182 5.44 8.86 30.08
C PHE A 182 4.91 9.74 28.95
N LYS A 183 5.07 11.07 29.05
CA LYS A 183 4.80 11.99 27.94
C LYS A 183 5.70 11.69 26.76
N ALA A 184 7.01 11.52 26.95
CA ALA A 184 7.91 11.14 25.86
C ALA A 184 7.60 9.75 25.29
N PHE A 185 7.30 8.77 26.15
CA PHE A 185 7.07 7.38 25.75
C PHE A 185 5.72 7.13 25.06
N LEU A 186 4.64 7.78 25.51
CA LEU A 186 3.29 7.57 24.97
C LEU A 186 2.82 8.72 24.08
N GLY A 187 3.01 9.97 24.52
CA GLY A 187 2.49 11.17 23.87
C GLY A 187 3.54 12.01 23.13
N GLY A 188 4.75 11.45 22.92
CA GLY A 188 5.90 12.20 22.44
C GLY A 188 5.73 12.70 21.01
N GLU A 189 6.23 13.90 20.74
CA GLU A 189 6.32 14.46 19.40
C GLU A 189 7.76 14.29 18.90
N ASN A 190 7.95 13.48 17.86
CA ASN A 190 9.25 13.30 17.23
C ASN A 190 9.36 14.29 16.07
N LYS A 191 10.16 15.34 16.26
CA LYS A 191 10.59 16.22 15.17
C LYS A 191 11.80 15.57 14.51
N PHE A 192 11.55 14.91 13.40
CA PHE A 192 12.61 14.42 12.54
C PHE A 192 13.13 15.61 11.73
N GLY A 193 14.22 16.22 12.17
CA GLY A 193 14.84 17.33 11.46
C GLY A 193 15.30 16.93 10.05
N ASP A 194 15.51 17.93 9.20
CA ASP A 194 16.02 17.74 7.86
C ASP A 194 17.41 17.08 7.92
N THR A 195 17.48 15.78 7.66
CA THR A 195 18.75 15.08 7.62
C THR A 195 19.40 15.38 6.27
N LYS A 196 20.65 15.87 6.29
CA LYS A 196 21.45 16.17 5.08
C LYS A 196 21.47 15.03 4.04
N TYR A 197 21.22 13.80 4.48
CA TYR A 197 21.22 12.60 3.66
C TYR A 197 19.82 12.06 3.32
N ARG A 198 18.71 12.68 3.74
CA ARG A 198 17.34 12.20 3.48
C ARG A 198 17.11 11.98 1.99
N ASP A 199 17.35 13.01 1.19
CA ASP A 199 17.07 12.97 -0.24
C ASP A 199 18.03 12.00 -0.94
N LEU A 200 19.27 11.90 -0.45
CA LEU A 200 20.22 10.90 -0.90
C LEU A 200 19.73 9.47 -0.62
N ILE A 201 19.25 9.17 0.60
CA ILE A 201 18.72 7.85 0.98
C ILE A 201 17.49 7.51 0.15
N PHE A 202 16.59 8.47 -0.08
CA PHE A 202 15.43 8.28 -0.93
C PHE A 202 15.82 7.94 -2.37
N ILE A 203 16.74 8.70 -2.95
CA ILE A 203 17.15 8.52 -4.34
C ILE A 203 17.93 7.21 -4.50
N VAL A 204 18.96 6.98 -3.69
CA VAL A 204 19.76 5.74 -3.74
C VAL A 204 18.89 4.52 -3.46
N GLY A 205 18.03 4.60 -2.44
CA GLY A 205 17.10 3.51 -2.12
C GLY A 205 16.04 3.29 -3.20
N GLY A 206 15.55 4.34 -3.85
CA GLY A 206 14.63 4.25 -4.99
C GLY A 206 15.26 3.59 -6.22
N ILE A 207 16.52 3.92 -6.54
CA ILE A 207 17.30 3.28 -7.61
C ILE A 207 17.53 1.81 -7.27
N LEU A 208 18.00 1.51 -6.06
CA LEU A 208 18.24 0.14 -5.59
C LEU A 208 16.96 -0.69 -5.63
N PHE A 209 15.83 -0.13 -5.22
CA PHE A 209 14.52 -0.75 -5.34
C PHE A 209 14.22 -1.14 -6.80
N GLY A 210 14.36 -0.20 -7.74
CA GLY A 210 14.13 -0.46 -9.16
C GLY A 210 15.05 -1.54 -9.73
N VAL A 211 16.34 -1.47 -9.43
CA VAL A 211 17.35 -2.44 -9.89
C VAL A 211 17.08 -3.84 -9.34
N LEU A 212 16.81 -3.96 -8.04
CA LEU A 212 16.55 -5.24 -7.38
C LEU A 212 15.26 -5.89 -7.87
N LEU A 213 14.23 -5.11 -8.19
CA LEU A 213 13.04 -5.63 -8.86
C LEU A 213 13.38 -6.19 -10.24
N ILE A 214 14.07 -5.41 -11.09
CA ILE A 214 14.43 -5.84 -12.45
C ILE A 214 15.25 -7.14 -12.41
N ILE A 215 16.27 -7.22 -11.55
CA ILE A 215 17.09 -8.42 -11.38
C ILE A 215 16.26 -9.58 -10.83
N GLY A 216 15.51 -9.35 -9.76
CA GLY A 216 14.73 -10.38 -9.09
C GLY A 216 13.69 -11.04 -9.99
N PHE A 217 13.14 -10.28 -10.94
CA PHE A 217 12.23 -10.84 -11.94
C PHE A 217 12.91 -11.39 -13.19
N ALA A 218 14.05 -10.84 -13.64
CA ALA A 218 14.85 -11.44 -14.71
C ALA A 218 15.27 -12.87 -14.32
N GLU A 219 15.71 -13.06 -13.08
CA GLU A 219 16.04 -14.37 -12.48
C GLU A 219 14.87 -15.35 -12.46
N GLN A 220 13.63 -14.85 -12.36
CA GLN A 220 12.42 -15.68 -12.38
C GLN A 220 11.86 -15.95 -13.78
N SER A 221 12.39 -15.31 -14.84
CA SER A 221 11.80 -15.33 -16.19
C SER A 221 12.73 -15.82 -17.29
N LEU A 222 14.05 -15.74 -17.10
CA LEU A 222 15.06 -16.11 -18.09
C LEU A 222 15.80 -17.39 -17.71
N VAL A 223 16.31 -18.11 -18.72
CA VAL A 223 17.13 -19.32 -18.51
C VAL A 223 18.56 -18.92 -18.14
N ARG A 224 19.08 -19.47 -17.04
CA ARG A 224 20.45 -19.20 -16.55
C ARG A 224 21.53 -19.85 -17.42
N LEU A 225 22.66 -19.16 -17.57
CA LEU A 225 23.92 -19.74 -18.05
C LEU A 225 24.52 -20.65 -16.97
N GLU A 226 25.15 -21.74 -17.41
CA GLU A 226 25.91 -22.63 -16.52
C GLU A 226 27.16 -21.94 -15.95
N LYS A 227 27.89 -21.18 -16.78
CA LYS A 227 29.04 -20.39 -16.37
C LYS A 227 28.84 -18.91 -16.70
N THR A 228 29.11 -18.06 -15.72
CA THR A 228 28.97 -16.60 -15.84
C THR A 228 30.15 -16.00 -16.59
N SER A 229 29.88 -15.07 -17.51
CA SER A 229 30.94 -14.27 -18.12
C SER A 229 31.36 -13.12 -17.20
N MET A 230 32.60 -13.16 -16.70
CA MET A 230 33.16 -12.12 -15.82
C MET A 230 33.34 -10.78 -16.53
N THR A 231 33.71 -10.79 -17.82
CA THR A 231 33.89 -9.56 -18.62
C THR A 231 32.58 -8.78 -18.75
N SER A 232 31.48 -9.47 -19.05
CA SER A 232 30.15 -8.86 -19.13
C SER A 232 29.68 -8.34 -17.77
N LEU A 233 30.02 -9.02 -16.68
CA LEU A 233 29.74 -8.58 -15.31
C LEU A 233 30.51 -7.29 -14.95
N PHE A 234 31.76 -7.17 -15.39
CA PHE A 234 32.58 -5.99 -15.16
C PHE A 234 32.05 -4.77 -15.93
N ILE A 235 31.65 -4.95 -17.20
CA ILE A 235 31.01 -3.90 -18.00
C ILE A 235 29.67 -3.49 -17.37
N ALA A 236 28.91 -4.44 -16.82
CA ALA A 236 27.67 -4.15 -16.13
C ALA A 236 27.89 -3.31 -14.86
N LEU A 237 28.98 -3.57 -14.13
CA LEU A 237 29.37 -2.79 -12.95
C LEU A 237 29.75 -1.36 -13.33
N ILE A 238 30.55 -1.17 -14.38
CA ILE A 238 30.91 0.17 -14.90
C ILE A 238 29.65 0.93 -15.31
N GLY A 239 28.73 0.29 -16.05
CA GLY A 239 27.45 0.90 -16.43
C GLY A 239 26.63 1.29 -15.20
N SER A 240 26.60 0.46 -14.16
CA SER A 240 25.87 0.75 -12.92
C SER A 240 26.45 1.98 -12.20
N LEU A 241 27.79 2.06 -12.11
CA LEU A 241 28.48 3.21 -11.52
C LEU A 241 28.23 4.50 -12.31
N ALA A 242 28.26 4.43 -13.64
CA ALA A 242 27.91 5.56 -14.51
C ALA A 242 26.45 5.99 -14.34
N GLY A 243 25.54 5.01 -14.21
CA GLY A 243 24.12 5.25 -13.92
C GLY A 243 23.93 6.03 -12.61
N VAL A 244 24.56 5.58 -11.53
CA VAL A 244 24.52 6.24 -10.21
C VAL A 244 25.17 7.62 -10.27
N ALA A 245 26.34 7.75 -10.90
CA ALA A 245 27.03 9.02 -11.05
C ALA A 245 26.18 10.04 -11.82
N GLY A 246 25.53 9.62 -12.91
CA GLY A 246 24.61 10.47 -13.67
C GLY A 246 23.46 11.00 -12.80
N VAL A 247 22.85 10.16 -11.96
CA VAL A 247 21.79 10.60 -11.05
C VAL A 247 22.32 11.54 -9.96
N LEU A 248 23.51 11.26 -9.42
CA LEU A 248 24.12 12.12 -8.40
C LEU A 248 24.47 13.51 -8.95
N VAL A 249 24.95 13.59 -10.18
CA VAL A 249 25.26 14.88 -10.84
C VAL A 249 23.97 15.63 -11.15
N LEU A 250 22.95 14.97 -11.69
CA LEU A 250 21.60 15.54 -11.89
C LEU A 250 21.03 16.18 -10.61
N HIS A 251 21.39 15.66 -9.44
CA HIS A 251 20.92 16.18 -8.17
C HIS A 251 21.77 17.33 -7.61
N ARG A 252 23.02 17.48 -8.08
CA ARG A 252 23.94 18.53 -7.64
C ARG A 252 23.98 19.73 -8.58
N THR A 253 23.45 19.60 -9.79
CA THR A 253 23.48 20.65 -10.80
C THR A 253 22.07 21.11 -11.17
N ASP A 254 21.81 22.41 -11.12
CA ASP A 254 20.57 22.99 -11.66
C ASP A 254 20.76 23.56 -13.08
N SER A 255 21.95 23.41 -13.67
CA SER A 255 22.23 23.90 -15.02
C SER A 255 21.61 23.00 -16.09
N VAL A 256 21.07 23.62 -17.15
CA VAL A 256 20.45 22.88 -18.27
C VAL A 256 21.47 21.94 -18.92
N ASN A 257 22.70 22.42 -19.16
CA ASN A 257 23.76 21.63 -19.78
C ASN A 257 24.25 20.49 -18.86
N GLY A 258 24.43 20.75 -17.56
CA GLY A 258 24.80 19.74 -16.58
C GLY A 258 23.76 18.62 -16.49
N ASN A 259 22.48 18.99 -16.49
CA ASN A 259 21.36 18.06 -16.43
C ASN A 259 21.21 17.22 -17.71
N VAL A 260 21.51 17.78 -18.89
CA VAL A 260 21.50 17.02 -20.15
C VAL A 260 22.63 15.99 -20.15
N VAL A 261 23.86 16.39 -19.79
CA VAL A 261 25.02 15.48 -19.76
C VAL A 261 24.82 14.38 -18.73
N ALA A 262 24.44 14.75 -17.50
CA ALA A 262 24.21 13.82 -16.42
C ALA A 262 23.03 12.86 -16.69
N GLY A 263 21.97 13.35 -17.37
CA GLY A 263 20.87 12.53 -17.85
C GLY A 263 21.31 11.51 -18.91
N VAL A 264 22.11 11.91 -19.90
CA VAL A 264 22.64 11.01 -20.92
C VAL A 264 23.55 9.94 -20.30
N ILE A 265 24.45 10.33 -19.41
CA ILE A 265 25.35 9.40 -18.70
C ILE A 265 24.52 8.43 -17.84
N GLY A 266 23.54 8.94 -17.10
CA GLY A 266 22.66 8.14 -16.27
C GLY A 266 21.85 7.10 -17.07
N LEU A 267 21.27 7.54 -18.20
CA LEU A 267 20.49 6.70 -19.12
C LEU A 267 21.34 5.62 -19.79
N THR A 268 22.46 6.02 -20.37
CA THR A 268 23.35 5.11 -21.11
C THR A 268 24.02 4.12 -20.16
N GLY A 269 24.51 4.58 -19.00
CA GLY A 269 25.07 3.74 -17.95
C GLY A 269 24.07 2.68 -17.46
N SER A 270 22.83 3.09 -17.17
CA SER A 270 21.78 2.17 -16.74
C SER A 270 21.40 1.14 -17.81
N ALA A 271 21.33 1.55 -19.08
CA ALA A 271 21.05 0.63 -20.18
C ALA A 271 22.18 -0.39 -20.37
N VAL A 272 23.44 0.06 -20.33
CA VAL A 272 24.63 -0.80 -20.39
C VAL A 272 24.66 -1.79 -19.23
N ALA A 273 24.38 -1.33 -18.00
CA ALA A 273 24.30 -2.18 -16.82
C ALA A 273 23.34 -3.36 -17.02
N ILE A 274 22.11 -3.07 -17.46
CA ILE A 274 21.06 -4.09 -17.64
C ILE A 274 21.41 -5.06 -18.77
N VAL A 275 21.88 -4.55 -19.91
CA VAL A 275 22.20 -5.38 -21.09
C VAL A 275 23.38 -6.30 -20.81
N TYR A 276 24.44 -5.81 -20.19
CA TYR A 276 25.63 -6.62 -19.94
C TYR A 276 25.47 -7.56 -18.74
N TYR A 277 24.70 -7.16 -17.71
CA TYR A 277 24.31 -8.06 -16.63
C TYR A 277 23.51 -9.25 -17.17
N SER A 278 22.54 -8.97 -18.05
CA SER A 278 21.72 -10.03 -18.64
C SER A 278 22.54 -10.98 -19.52
N ARG A 279 23.44 -10.46 -20.37
CA ARG A 279 24.37 -11.28 -21.16
C ARG A 279 25.34 -12.11 -20.31
N ALA A 280 25.75 -11.60 -19.15
CA ALA A 280 26.64 -12.33 -18.26
C ALA A 280 25.97 -13.57 -17.64
N ARG A 281 24.64 -13.52 -17.45
CA ARG A 281 23.91 -14.46 -16.58
C ARG A 281 22.88 -15.34 -17.29
N PHE A 282 22.35 -14.94 -18.46
CA PHE A 282 21.26 -15.64 -19.12
C PHE A 282 21.60 -16.13 -20.53
N GLN A 283 20.98 -17.23 -20.94
CA GLN A 283 21.21 -17.84 -22.26
C GLN A 283 20.64 -16.99 -23.38
N THR A 284 21.40 -16.85 -24.47
CA THR A 284 20.99 -16.09 -25.65
C THR A 284 20.02 -16.88 -26.53
N ARG A 285 18.99 -16.20 -27.04
CA ARG A 285 18.05 -16.74 -28.02
C ARG A 285 18.62 -16.59 -29.44
N GLN A 286 18.38 -17.56 -30.31
CA GLN A 286 18.65 -17.40 -31.74
C GLN A 286 17.76 -16.30 -32.34
N SER A 287 18.35 -15.46 -33.19
CA SER A 287 17.63 -14.37 -33.84
C SER A 287 16.67 -14.90 -34.91
N ILE A 288 15.40 -14.52 -34.85
CA ILE A 288 14.43 -14.83 -35.90
C ILE A 288 14.61 -13.80 -37.01
N VAL A 289 14.92 -14.25 -38.21
CA VAL A 289 14.99 -13.42 -39.41
C VAL A 289 13.67 -13.54 -40.16
N GLY A 290 12.94 -12.44 -40.25
CA GLY A 290 11.68 -12.38 -40.99
C GLY A 290 11.25 -10.95 -41.26
N ALA A 291 10.26 -10.80 -42.14
CA ALA A 291 9.72 -9.51 -42.56
C ALA A 291 8.74 -8.92 -41.53
N LEU A 292 8.43 -7.63 -41.70
CA LEU A 292 7.43 -6.95 -40.88
C LEU A 292 6.02 -7.45 -41.23
N PRO A 293 5.27 -8.07 -40.30
CA PRO A 293 3.91 -8.53 -40.57
C PRO A 293 2.99 -7.39 -40.97
N GLU A 294 2.12 -7.61 -41.96
CA GLU A 294 1.20 -6.59 -42.48
C GLU A 294 0.23 -6.08 -41.40
N SER A 295 -0.20 -6.96 -40.49
CA SER A 295 -1.05 -6.62 -39.35
C SER A 295 -0.40 -5.67 -38.34
N ALA A 296 0.92 -5.54 -38.33
CA ALA A 296 1.64 -4.62 -37.44
C ALA A 296 1.79 -3.21 -38.06
N ARG A 297 1.80 -3.07 -39.39
CA ARG A 297 1.96 -1.78 -40.09
C ARG A 297 0.92 -0.72 -39.67
N PRO A 298 -0.41 -0.99 -39.65
CA PRO A 298 -1.39 0.01 -39.27
C PRO A 298 -1.26 0.41 -37.79
N LEU A 299 -0.85 -0.52 -36.92
CA LEU A 299 -0.63 -0.23 -35.50
C LEU A 299 0.59 0.66 -35.25
N ILE A 300 1.67 0.48 -36.03
CA ILE A 300 2.85 1.37 -35.96
C ILE A 300 2.46 2.77 -36.44
N LEU A 301 1.74 2.87 -37.56
CA LEU A 301 1.29 4.14 -38.11
C LEU A 301 0.38 4.90 -37.14
N LEU A 302 -0.60 4.21 -36.55
CA LEU A 302 -1.52 4.77 -35.56
C LEU A 302 -0.79 5.17 -34.26
N GLY A 303 0.25 4.42 -33.90
CA GLY A 303 1.16 4.74 -32.81
C GLY A 303 1.97 6.03 -33.03
N LEU A 304 2.56 6.17 -34.23
CA LEU A 304 3.30 7.36 -34.64
C LEU A 304 2.40 8.59 -34.75
N LEU A 305 1.23 8.44 -35.38
CA LEU A 305 0.23 9.50 -35.48
C LEU A 305 -0.26 9.93 -34.09
N GLY A 306 -0.57 9.00 -33.20
CA GLY A 306 -0.96 9.33 -31.83
C GLY A 306 0.15 10.05 -31.04
N THR A 307 1.41 9.71 -31.28
CA THR A 307 2.57 10.42 -30.68
C THR A 307 2.71 11.84 -31.24
N ALA A 308 2.54 12.01 -32.56
CA ALA A 308 2.58 13.31 -33.21
C ALA A 308 1.42 14.21 -32.73
N VAL A 309 0.20 13.66 -32.67
CA VAL A 309 -0.98 14.35 -32.11
C VAL A 309 -0.74 14.71 -30.64
N ALA A 310 -0.19 13.81 -29.82
CA ALA A 310 0.15 14.11 -28.43
C ALA A 310 1.22 15.21 -28.30
N SER A 311 2.17 15.29 -29.25
CA SER A 311 3.25 16.28 -29.22
C SER A 311 2.81 17.65 -29.78
N LEU A 312 1.87 17.66 -30.73
CA LEU A 312 1.35 18.87 -31.39
C LEU A 312 0.07 19.42 -30.76
N ALA A 313 -0.66 18.62 -29.96
CA ALA A 313 -1.86 19.07 -29.25
C ALA A 313 -1.61 20.30 -28.36
N GLY A 314 -0.36 20.56 -27.97
CA GLY A 314 -0.01 21.80 -27.29
C GLY A 314 -0.14 23.06 -28.14
N GLN A 315 0.10 22.98 -29.44
CA GLN A 315 0.09 24.15 -30.33
C GLN A 315 -1.34 24.55 -30.75
N LEU A 316 -2.33 23.67 -30.59
CA LEU A 316 -3.70 23.84 -31.07
C LEU A 316 -4.63 24.57 -30.07
N PHE A 317 -4.21 24.77 -28.83
CA PHE A 317 -5.02 25.41 -27.77
C PHE A 317 -4.28 26.61 -27.16
N ASP A 318 -5.02 27.69 -26.92
CA ASP A 318 -4.49 28.97 -26.43
C ASP A 318 -3.77 28.82 -25.06
N ARG A 319 -2.77 29.67 -24.83
CA ARG A 319 -1.87 29.62 -23.65
C ARG A 319 -2.45 30.35 -22.42
N GLY A 320 -3.61 31.00 -22.57
CA GLY A 320 -4.30 31.72 -21.49
C GLY A 320 -4.90 30.77 -20.45
N GLU A 321 -4.77 31.14 -19.16
CA GLU A 321 -5.40 30.44 -18.02
C GLU A 321 -6.85 30.88 -17.82
N GLU A 322 -7.66 30.95 -18.88
CA GLU A 322 -9.10 31.17 -18.68
C GLU A 322 -9.75 29.87 -18.20
N SER A 323 -10.33 29.92 -17.00
CA SER A 323 -11.09 28.81 -16.39
C SER A 323 -12.45 28.69 -17.06
N VAL A 324 -12.48 28.16 -18.28
CA VAL A 324 -13.72 27.96 -19.02
C VAL A 324 -13.72 26.56 -19.57
N MET A 325 -14.37 25.64 -18.84
CA MET A 325 -15.25 24.60 -19.38
C MET A 325 -15.54 23.55 -18.30
N LEU A 326 -16.84 23.27 -18.10
CA LEU A 326 -17.45 22.19 -17.30
C LEU A 326 -17.65 22.42 -15.79
N GLN A 327 -18.34 23.50 -15.41
CA GLN A 327 -19.02 23.58 -14.10
C GLN A 327 -20.18 22.56 -13.96
N TRP A 328 -20.74 22.06 -15.07
CA TRP A 328 -21.86 21.11 -15.07
C TRP A 328 -21.46 19.64 -14.93
N PHE A 329 -20.17 19.31 -15.03
CA PHE A 329 -19.69 17.93 -14.94
C PHE A 329 -19.23 17.63 -13.50
N PRO A 330 -20.03 16.88 -12.71
CA PRO A 330 -19.76 16.74 -11.28
C PRO A 330 -18.40 16.09 -11.03
N SER A 331 -17.64 16.64 -10.07
CA SER A 331 -16.28 16.17 -9.73
C SER A 331 -16.24 14.70 -9.34
N TRP A 332 -17.31 14.17 -8.76
CA TRP A 332 -17.44 12.74 -8.44
C TRP A 332 -17.51 11.86 -9.69
N LEU A 333 -18.18 12.31 -10.76
CA LEU A 333 -18.31 11.57 -12.01
C LEU A 333 -16.98 11.51 -12.78
N ARG A 334 -16.17 12.57 -12.71
CA ARG A 334 -14.78 12.60 -13.23
C ARG A 334 -13.93 11.49 -12.60
N LEU A 335 -14.06 11.34 -11.28
CA LEU A 335 -13.35 10.32 -10.51
C LEU A 335 -13.82 8.91 -10.86
N VAL A 336 -15.14 8.70 -11.02
CA VAL A 336 -15.68 7.41 -11.48
C VAL A 336 -15.08 7.04 -12.84
N VAL A 337 -15.07 7.96 -13.81
CA VAL A 337 -14.49 7.70 -15.14
C VAL A 337 -12.99 7.38 -15.05
N ALA A 338 -12.22 8.10 -14.23
CA ALA A 338 -10.79 7.84 -14.04
C ALA A 338 -10.50 6.49 -13.35
N VAL A 339 -11.26 6.15 -12.31
CA VAL A 339 -11.14 4.85 -11.61
C VAL A 339 -11.53 3.72 -12.54
N VAL A 340 -12.62 3.87 -13.30
CA VAL A 340 -13.08 2.91 -14.31
C VAL A 340 -12.02 2.75 -15.41
N ALA A 341 -11.47 3.85 -15.94
CA ALA A 341 -10.43 3.82 -16.96
C ALA A 341 -9.10 3.19 -16.49
N GLY A 342 -8.72 3.36 -15.22
CA GLY A 342 -7.55 2.70 -14.63
C GLY A 342 -7.79 1.24 -14.21
N ALA A 343 -8.98 0.93 -13.70
CA ALA A 343 -9.33 -0.39 -13.17
C ALA A 343 -9.76 -1.38 -14.26
N LEU A 344 -10.38 -0.94 -15.35
CA LEU A 344 -10.81 -1.82 -16.45
C LEU A 344 -9.66 -2.55 -17.15
N PRO A 345 -8.56 -1.87 -17.55
CA PRO A 345 -7.42 -2.53 -18.16
C PRO A 345 -6.81 -3.55 -17.20
N LEU A 346 -6.68 -3.19 -15.91
CA LEU A 346 -6.19 -4.08 -14.86
C LEU A 346 -7.12 -5.29 -14.68
N TRP A 347 -8.44 -5.08 -14.69
CA TRP A 347 -9.45 -6.13 -14.56
C TRP A 347 -9.45 -7.09 -15.75
N PHE A 348 -9.47 -6.58 -16.98
CA PHE A 348 -9.40 -7.40 -18.19
C PHE A 348 -8.10 -8.21 -18.24
N PHE A 349 -7.00 -7.57 -17.84
CA PHE A 349 -5.69 -8.20 -17.77
C PHE A 349 -5.68 -9.33 -16.74
N VAL A 350 -6.06 -9.05 -15.48
CA VAL A 350 -6.14 -10.04 -14.40
C VAL A 350 -7.06 -11.20 -14.80
N ARG A 351 -8.22 -10.91 -15.41
CA ARG A 351 -9.16 -11.93 -15.90
C ARG A 351 -8.52 -12.83 -16.96
N LYS A 352 -7.71 -12.27 -17.86
CA LYS A 352 -6.99 -13.03 -18.90
C LYS A 352 -5.90 -13.90 -18.30
N VAL A 353 -5.14 -13.40 -17.32
CA VAL A 353 -4.13 -14.19 -16.57
C VAL A 353 -4.81 -15.34 -15.81
N MET A 354 -5.92 -15.04 -15.15
CA MET A 354 -6.67 -16.03 -14.35
C MET A 354 -7.22 -17.17 -15.20
N ARG A 355 -7.56 -16.92 -16.47
CA ARG A 355 -8.16 -17.92 -17.37
C ARG A 355 -7.17 -18.71 -18.24
N GLY A 356 -5.91 -18.26 -18.38
CA GLY A 356 -4.94 -18.97 -19.23
C GLY A 356 -4.24 -20.13 -18.51
N ASP A 357 -3.67 -21.06 -19.29
CA ASP A 357 -2.89 -22.20 -18.80
C ASP A 357 -1.60 -21.76 -18.11
N VAL A 358 -0.93 -22.69 -17.41
CA VAL A 358 0.28 -22.41 -16.63
C VAL A 358 1.36 -21.70 -17.46
N GLU A 359 1.51 -22.07 -18.73
CA GLU A 359 2.46 -21.44 -19.65
C GLU A 359 2.04 -20.03 -20.07
N PHE A 360 0.74 -19.79 -20.28
CA PHE A 360 0.18 -18.46 -20.52
C PHE A 360 0.33 -17.56 -19.29
N ARG A 361 0.12 -18.11 -18.09
CA ARG A 361 0.29 -17.42 -16.80
C ARG A 361 1.74 -17.04 -16.56
N ALA A 362 2.70 -17.93 -16.83
CA ALA A 362 4.13 -17.65 -16.74
C ALA A 362 4.55 -16.56 -17.74
N LYS A 363 4.10 -16.66 -19.00
CA LYS A 363 4.32 -15.64 -20.03
C LYS A 363 3.65 -14.30 -19.67
N ALA A 364 2.46 -14.33 -19.06
CA ALA A 364 1.73 -13.15 -18.63
C ALA A 364 2.36 -12.48 -17.41
N VAL A 365 2.91 -13.23 -16.44
CA VAL A 365 3.65 -12.65 -15.30
C VAL A 365 4.95 -12.00 -15.76
N ALA A 366 5.68 -12.59 -16.70
CA ALA A 366 6.81 -11.92 -17.35
C ALA A 366 6.37 -10.65 -18.12
N LEU A 367 5.17 -10.70 -18.74
CA LEU A 367 4.52 -9.55 -19.39
C LEU A 367 4.17 -8.43 -18.41
N ILE A 368 3.64 -8.78 -17.23
CA ILE A 368 3.34 -7.87 -16.11
C ILE A 368 4.63 -7.20 -15.68
N VAL A 369 5.67 -7.95 -15.35
CA VAL A 369 6.89 -7.37 -14.77
C VAL A 369 7.51 -6.30 -15.66
N VAL A 370 7.55 -6.56 -16.97
CA VAL A 370 8.24 -5.70 -17.93
C VAL A 370 7.38 -4.50 -18.34
N ARG A 371 6.05 -4.67 -18.34
CA ARG A 371 5.11 -3.71 -18.96
C ARG A 371 4.18 -3.04 -17.96
N LEU A 372 3.98 -3.62 -16.78
CA LEU A 372 3.13 -3.08 -15.70
C LEU A 372 3.66 -1.75 -15.17
N PRO A 373 4.97 -1.52 -14.95
CA PRO A 373 5.43 -0.19 -14.53
C PRO A 373 5.04 0.88 -15.53
N ILE A 374 5.15 0.59 -16.83
CA ILE A 374 4.80 1.50 -17.93
C ILE A 374 3.29 1.67 -18.04
N ILE A 375 2.51 0.59 -17.94
CA ILE A 375 1.03 0.65 -17.93
C ILE A 375 0.55 1.44 -16.72
N CYS A 376 1.08 1.18 -15.52
CA CYS A 376 0.78 1.94 -14.32
C CYS A 376 1.21 3.40 -14.45
N LEU A 377 2.36 3.69 -15.06
CA LEU A 377 2.82 5.04 -15.31
C LEU A 377 1.88 5.81 -16.24
N VAL A 378 1.50 5.18 -17.35
CA VAL A 378 0.63 5.73 -18.40
C VAL A 378 -0.81 5.87 -17.88
N SER A 379 -1.28 4.92 -17.08
CA SER A 379 -2.54 5.00 -16.36
C SER A 379 -2.50 6.07 -15.28
N LEU A 380 -1.40 6.21 -14.53
CA LEU A 380 -1.23 7.22 -13.49
C LEU A 380 -1.18 8.63 -14.09
N THR A 381 -0.46 8.84 -15.19
CA THR A 381 -0.52 10.11 -15.94
C THR A 381 -1.92 10.35 -16.50
N GLY A 382 -2.61 9.33 -17.01
CA GLY A 382 -4.03 9.40 -17.41
C GLY A 382 -4.95 9.87 -16.29
N ILE A 383 -4.81 9.27 -15.12
CA ILE A 383 -5.61 9.55 -13.94
C ILE A 383 -5.32 10.96 -13.40
N VAL A 384 -4.05 11.35 -13.26
CA VAL A 384 -3.64 12.68 -12.80
C VAL A 384 -4.13 13.78 -13.75
N SER A 385 -4.09 13.54 -15.06
CA SER A 385 -4.60 14.48 -16.07
C SER A 385 -6.13 14.62 -16.04
N LEU A 386 -6.87 13.52 -15.84
CA LEU A 386 -8.34 13.52 -15.75
C LEU A 386 -8.87 14.24 -14.49
N PHE A 387 -8.08 14.31 -13.42
CA PHE A 387 -8.47 14.98 -12.18
C PHE A 387 -8.40 16.51 -12.22
N GLN A 388 -7.82 17.10 -13.27
CA GLN A 388 -7.54 18.53 -13.34
C GLN A 388 -8.47 19.30 -14.30
N LEU A 389 -9.59 18.71 -14.74
CA LEU A 389 -10.53 19.17 -15.79
C LEU A 389 -11.23 20.55 -15.60
N THR A 390 -10.69 21.47 -14.81
CA THR A 390 -11.29 22.79 -14.54
C THR A 390 -10.66 23.95 -15.33
N THR A 391 -9.67 23.67 -16.19
CA THR A 391 -8.95 24.69 -16.97
C THR A 391 -8.85 24.30 -18.46
N VAL A 392 -8.71 25.27 -19.37
CA VAL A 392 -8.41 25.01 -20.80
C VAL A 392 -7.13 24.18 -20.97
N GLN A 393 -6.16 24.35 -20.06
CA GLN A 393 -4.94 23.54 -19.99
C GLN A 393 -5.21 22.05 -19.70
N ALA A 394 -6.31 21.72 -19.03
CA ALA A 394 -6.65 20.34 -18.68
C ALA A 394 -7.23 19.54 -19.85
N VAL A 395 -8.01 20.17 -20.74
CA VAL A 395 -8.51 19.53 -21.97
C VAL A 395 -7.33 19.15 -22.87
N ARG A 396 -6.35 20.06 -22.98
CA ARG A 396 -5.07 19.81 -23.65
C ARG A 396 -4.29 18.66 -23.00
N ALA A 397 -4.16 18.64 -21.66
CA ALA A 397 -3.51 17.54 -20.95
C ALA A 397 -4.21 16.20 -21.18
N VAL A 398 -5.55 16.18 -21.24
CA VAL A 398 -6.34 14.99 -21.56
C VAL A 398 -6.09 14.53 -23.01
N LEU A 399 -6.07 15.43 -23.98
CA LEU A 399 -5.75 15.08 -25.37
C LEU A 399 -4.34 14.49 -25.52
N ILE A 400 -3.32 15.13 -24.91
CA ILE A 400 -1.94 14.63 -24.89
C ILE A 400 -1.89 13.25 -24.25
N THR A 401 -2.64 13.03 -23.17
CA THR A 401 -2.58 11.79 -22.41
C THR A 401 -3.37 10.66 -23.07
N VAL A 402 -4.54 10.93 -23.64
CA VAL A 402 -5.35 9.96 -24.40
C VAL A 402 -4.63 9.57 -25.69
N ALA A 403 -4.12 10.54 -26.44
CA ALA A 403 -3.35 10.28 -27.65
C ALA A 403 -2.03 9.55 -27.33
N GLY A 404 -1.33 9.93 -26.26
CA GLY A 404 -0.11 9.27 -25.80
C GLY A 404 -0.34 7.84 -25.30
N THR A 405 -1.44 7.61 -24.57
CA THR A 405 -1.81 6.27 -24.08
C THR A 405 -2.25 5.36 -25.23
N GLY A 406 -3.05 5.88 -26.16
CA GLY A 406 -3.43 5.19 -27.40
C GLY A 406 -2.20 4.83 -28.23
N ALA A 407 -1.29 5.79 -28.42
CA ALA A 407 -0.03 5.59 -29.13
C ALA A 407 0.83 4.49 -28.51
N ALA A 408 1.05 4.57 -27.19
CA ALA A 408 1.81 3.57 -26.46
C ALA A 408 1.18 2.18 -26.60
N THR A 409 -0.16 2.07 -26.49
CA THR A 409 -0.88 0.80 -26.60
C THR A 409 -0.77 0.18 -28.00
N CYS A 410 -0.89 0.99 -29.05
CA CYS A 410 -0.76 0.55 -30.43
C CYS A 410 0.66 0.06 -30.75
N LEU A 411 1.68 0.83 -30.36
CA LEU A 411 3.09 0.43 -30.53
C LEU A 411 3.40 -0.83 -29.72
N TYR A 412 2.84 -0.95 -28.52
CA TYR A 412 2.98 -2.14 -27.69
C TYR A 412 2.41 -3.38 -28.39
N ARG A 413 1.18 -3.27 -28.91
CA ARG A 413 0.51 -4.36 -29.62
C ARG A 413 1.27 -4.74 -30.89
N ALA A 414 1.73 -3.77 -31.68
CA ALA A 414 2.58 -4.01 -32.84
C ALA A 414 3.85 -4.78 -32.46
N ARG A 415 4.54 -4.35 -31.40
CA ARG A 415 5.75 -5.01 -30.90
C ARG A 415 5.51 -6.46 -30.50
N SER A 416 4.36 -6.77 -29.91
CA SER A 416 3.99 -8.14 -29.54
C SER A 416 3.76 -9.07 -30.75
N LEU A 417 3.26 -8.52 -31.87
CA LEU A 417 3.07 -9.26 -33.11
C LEU A 417 4.42 -9.53 -33.78
N ILE A 418 5.26 -8.50 -33.88
CA ILE A 418 6.58 -8.56 -34.53
C ILE A 418 7.52 -9.54 -33.81
N ALA A 419 7.44 -9.63 -32.49
CA ALA A 419 8.29 -10.53 -31.68
C ALA A 419 8.23 -12.01 -32.10
N LYS A 420 7.17 -12.41 -32.81
CA LYS A 420 6.99 -13.77 -33.33
C LYS A 420 7.65 -14.00 -34.69
N HIS A 421 7.97 -12.95 -35.44
CA HIS A 421 8.35 -13.06 -36.85
C HIS A 421 9.72 -12.44 -37.15
N SER A 422 10.17 -11.45 -36.38
CA SER A 422 11.44 -10.78 -36.66
C SER A 422 12.05 -10.15 -35.42
N THR A 423 13.29 -10.54 -35.08
CA THR A 423 14.05 -9.93 -33.99
C THR A 423 14.53 -8.51 -34.37
N LYS A 424 14.92 -8.29 -35.63
CA LYS A 424 15.41 -6.98 -36.11
C LYS A 424 14.31 -5.91 -36.01
N TRP A 425 13.12 -6.20 -36.54
CA TRP A 425 11.99 -5.27 -36.46
C TRP A 425 11.48 -5.07 -35.03
N PHE A 426 11.60 -6.07 -34.17
CA PHE A 426 11.26 -5.95 -32.75
C PHE A 426 12.17 -4.93 -32.03
N ILE A 427 13.48 -4.98 -32.29
CA ILE A 427 14.45 -4.03 -31.73
C ILE A 427 14.19 -2.62 -32.27
N ASN A 428 14.06 -2.47 -33.59
CA ASN A 428 13.83 -1.17 -34.23
C ASN A 428 12.56 -0.50 -33.70
N LEU A 429 11.46 -1.25 -33.53
CA LEU A 429 10.24 -0.71 -32.97
C LEU A 429 10.39 -0.33 -31.49
N GLY A 430 11.14 -1.10 -30.69
CA GLY A 430 11.40 -0.76 -29.29
C GLY A 430 12.24 0.51 -29.12
N VAL A 431 13.23 0.73 -29.99
CA VAL A 431 13.99 1.98 -30.06
C VAL A 431 13.09 3.15 -30.44
N LEU A 432 12.24 2.97 -31.46
CA LEU A 432 11.26 3.96 -31.89
C LEU A 432 10.26 4.32 -30.78
N MET A 433 9.76 3.33 -30.02
CA MET A 433 8.92 3.57 -28.85
C MET A 433 9.63 4.44 -27.79
N SER A 434 10.89 4.14 -27.49
CA SER A 434 11.70 4.93 -26.55
C SER A 434 11.84 6.37 -27.02
N ALA A 435 12.13 6.58 -28.32
CA ALA A 435 12.19 7.91 -28.92
C ALA A 435 10.85 8.66 -28.82
N CYS A 436 9.71 8.01 -29.06
CA CYS A 436 8.38 8.60 -28.88
C CYS A 436 8.16 9.11 -27.45
N PHE A 437 8.53 8.32 -26.42
CA PHE A 437 8.42 8.75 -25.03
C PHE A 437 9.31 9.96 -24.72
N ILE A 438 10.52 10.02 -25.28
CA ILE A 438 11.43 11.16 -25.13
C ILE A 438 10.82 12.41 -25.77
N VAL A 439 10.31 12.31 -27.00
CA VAL A 439 9.67 13.44 -27.71
C VAL A 439 8.50 13.99 -26.91
N VAL A 440 7.60 13.13 -26.41
CA VAL A 440 6.48 13.55 -25.57
C VAL A 440 6.97 14.17 -24.26
N ALA A 441 8.02 13.63 -23.64
CA ALA A 441 8.59 14.21 -22.42
C ALA A 441 9.09 15.64 -22.64
N PHE A 442 9.89 15.87 -23.67
CA PHE A 442 10.42 17.20 -23.99
C PHE A 442 9.33 18.17 -24.43
N ALA A 443 8.32 17.70 -25.18
CA ALA A 443 7.15 18.50 -25.53
C ALA A 443 6.41 18.97 -24.27
N VAL A 444 6.09 18.05 -23.34
CA VAL A 444 5.42 18.40 -22.06
C VAL A 444 6.26 19.39 -21.24
N ARG A 445 7.58 19.22 -21.19
CA ARG A 445 8.49 20.09 -20.42
C ARG A 445 8.64 21.50 -21.01
N ALA A 446 8.72 21.62 -22.33
CA ALA A 446 8.88 22.91 -23.01
C ALA A 446 7.65 23.81 -22.84
N ASP A 447 6.51 23.19 -22.55
CA ASP A 447 5.19 23.76 -22.78
C ASP A 447 4.42 24.02 -21.48
N SER A 448 4.70 23.23 -20.43
CA SER A 448 4.05 23.38 -19.13
C SER A 448 4.69 24.51 -18.32
N ARG A 449 3.88 25.39 -17.70
CA ARG A 449 4.36 26.38 -16.69
C ARG A 449 4.32 25.82 -15.27
N ALA A 450 3.43 24.88 -15.00
CA ALA A 450 3.27 24.26 -13.69
C ALA A 450 4.48 23.35 -13.31
N PRO A 451 5.09 23.53 -12.11
CA PRO A 451 6.26 22.75 -11.68
C PRO A 451 6.05 21.22 -11.70
N ARG A 452 4.83 20.76 -11.37
CA ARG A 452 4.45 19.34 -11.33
C ARG A 452 4.58 18.66 -12.71
N PHE A 453 4.27 19.38 -13.80
CA PHE A 453 4.34 18.87 -15.16
C PHE A 453 5.74 18.99 -15.76
N ARG A 454 6.45 20.10 -15.49
CA ARG A 454 7.83 20.33 -15.98
C ARG A 454 8.86 19.36 -15.39
N GLY A 455 8.74 19.05 -14.10
CA GLY A 455 9.68 18.18 -13.39
C GLY A 455 9.17 16.74 -13.26
N GLY A 456 7.97 16.57 -12.70
CA GLY A 456 7.44 15.26 -12.33
C GLY A 456 7.15 14.36 -13.53
N ILE A 457 6.28 14.81 -14.45
CA ILE A 457 5.89 14.01 -15.62
C ILE A 457 7.06 13.84 -16.59
N PHE A 458 7.89 14.86 -16.76
CA PHE A 458 9.11 14.79 -17.57
C PHE A 458 10.05 13.66 -17.12
N ALA A 459 10.44 13.65 -15.84
CA ALA A 459 11.32 12.61 -15.30
C ALA A 459 10.69 11.21 -15.41
N THR A 460 9.39 11.14 -15.21
CA THR A 460 8.59 9.91 -15.30
C THR A 460 8.61 9.33 -16.72
N LEU A 461 8.38 10.15 -17.75
CA LEU A 461 8.43 9.73 -19.15
C LEU A 461 9.85 9.34 -19.62
N LEU A 462 10.89 9.99 -19.09
CA LEU A 462 12.27 9.60 -19.37
C LEU A 462 12.60 8.22 -18.79
N ILE A 463 12.19 7.95 -17.54
CA ILE A 463 12.36 6.62 -16.93
C ILE A 463 11.62 5.55 -17.75
N ALA A 464 10.41 5.86 -18.25
CA ALA A 464 9.69 4.97 -19.15
C ALA A 464 10.48 4.68 -20.43
N ALA A 465 11.04 5.71 -21.07
CA ALA A 465 11.85 5.55 -22.27
C ALA A 465 13.05 4.63 -22.03
N THR A 466 13.74 4.77 -20.88
CA THR A 466 14.87 3.91 -20.48
C THR A 466 14.43 2.46 -20.30
N LEU A 467 13.34 2.24 -19.57
CA LEU A 467 12.83 0.90 -19.28
C LEU A 467 12.36 0.22 -20.56
N VAL A 468 11.67 0.93 -21.45
CA VAL A 468 11.26 0.41 -22.76
C VAL A 468 12.49 -0.03 -23.56
N LEU A 469 13.53 0.78 -23.59
CA LEU A 469 14.76 0.49 -24.33
C LEU A 469 15.50 -0.71 -23.74
N ALA A 470 15.76 -0.69 -22.43
CA ALA A 470 16.46 -1.77 -21.72
C ALA A 470 15.72 -3.12 -21.87
N THR A 471 14.39 -3.12 -21.69
CA THR A 471 13.58 -4.34 -21.81
C THR A 471 13.50 -4.85 -23.25
N THR A 472 13.57 -3.97 -24.26
CA THR A 472 13.68 -4.37 -25.67
C THR A 472 14.92 -5.21 -25.91
N PHE A 473 16.07 -4.74 -25.45
CA PHE A 473 17.32 -5.48 -25.65
C PHE A 473 17.35 -6.80 -24.87
N VAL A 474 16.84 -6.82 -23.64
CA VAL A 474 16.78 -8.06 -22.83
C VAL A 474 15.85 -9.09 -23.48
N GLU A 475 14.64 -8.70 -23.88
CA GLU A 475 13.65 -9.60 -24.49
C GLU A 475 14.07 -10.08 -25.90
N ALA A 476 14.80 -9.26 -26.65
CA ALA A 476 15.31 -9.63 -27.96
C ALA A 476 16.46 -10.64 -27.88
N ALA A 477 17.28 -10.54 -26.82
CA ALA A 477 18.52 -11.28 -26.72
C ALA A 477 18.41 -12.62 -25.97
N HIS A 478 17.48 -12.81 -25.03
CA HIS A 478 17.52 -13.94 -24.09
C HIS A 478 16.35 -14.92 -24.20
N GLN A 479 16.61 -16.19 -23.88
CA GLN A 479 15.58 -17.23 -23.86
C GLN A 479 14.69 -17.14 -22.63
N LYS A 480 13.37 -17.29 -22.85
CA LYS A 480 12.38 -17.35 -21.78
C LYS A 480 12.38 -18.74 -21.15
N ARG A 481 12.27 -18.78 -19.83
CA ARG A 481 12.23 -20.01 -19.06
C ARG A 481 10.87 -20.70 -19.21
N SER A 482 10.88 -21.97 -19.62
CA SER A 482 9.69 -22.83 -19.77
C SER A 482 9.39 -23.68 -18.54
N LEU A 483 10.41 -24.07 -17.77
CA LEU A 483 10.31 -24.93 -16.59
C LEU A 483 10.69 -24.19 -15.30
N ALA A 484 10.12 -24.58 -14.17
CA ALA A 484 10.42 -23.95 -12.88
C ALA A 484 11.83 -24.33 -12.39
N ASP A 485 12.61 -23.35 -11.92
CA ASP A 485 13.90 -23.57 -11.23
C ASP A 485 13.76 -23.07 -9.77
N PRO A 486 13.71 -23.97 -8.77
CA PRO A 486 13.52 -23.62 -7.37
C PRO A 486 14.62 -22.75 -6.77
N ASN A 487 15.85 -22.81 -7.31
CA ASN A 487 16.99 -22.06 -6.79
C ASN A 487 16.99 -20.64 -7.36
N ALA A 488 16.72 -20.50 -8.66
CA ALA A 488 16.51 -19.19 -9.28
C ALA A 488 15.29 -18.47 -8.70
N ASP A 489 14.21 -19.20 -8.42
CA ASP A 489 12.98 -18.63 -7.84
C ASP A 489 13.17 -18.15 -6.40
N ARG A 490 13.91 -18.89 -5.57
CA ARG A 490 14.24 -18.48 -4.21
C ARG A 490 15.06 -17.20 -4.20
N LEU A 491 16.08 -17.12 -5.05
CA LEU A 491 16.96 -15.97 -5.16
C LEU A 491 16.23 -14.75 -5.75
N GLY A 492 15.43 -14.95 -6.80
CA GLY A 492 14.60 -13.89 -7.37
C GLY A 492 13.60 -13.31 -6.38
N LYS A 493 12.95 -14.16 -5.56
CA LYS A 493 12.07 -13.70 -4.48
C LYS A 493 12.81 -12.88 -3.42
N ARG A 494 14.04 -13.28 -3.06
CA ARG A 494 14.86 -12.53 -2.10
C ARG A 494 15.20 -11.15 -2.64
N PHE A 495 15.57 -11.03 -3.91
CA PHE A 495 15.82 -9.73 -4.52
C PHE A 495 14.57 -8.86 -4.62
N VAL A 496 13.43 -9.43 -5.00
CA VAL A 496 12.15 -8.68 -5.01
C VAL A 496 11.80 -8.19 -3.61
N LEU A 497 11.91 -9.05 -2.59
CA LEU A 497 11.62 -8.70 -1.20
C LEU A 497 12.58 -7.62 -0.69
N LEU A 498 13.88 -7.80 -0.92
CA LEU A 498 14.91 -6.84 -0.53
C LEU A 498 14.69 -5.49 -1.21
N GLY A 499 14.35 -5.49 -2.49
CA GLY A 499 13.96 -4.30 -3.24
C GLY A 499 12.80 -3.58 -2.55
N ILE A 500 11.68 -4.28 -2.31
CA ILE A 500 10.49 -3.71 -1.65
C ILE A 500 10.84 -3.10 -0.29
N VAL A 501 11.64 -3.80 0.52
CA VAL A 501 12.08 -3.32 1.83
C VAL A 501 12.93 -2.05 1.70
N ILE A 502 13.91 -2.03 0.80
CA ILE A 502 14.75 -0.85 0.57
C ILE A 502 13.92 0.32 0.04
N GLY A 503 13.00 0.08 -0.89
CA GLY A 503 12.08 1.09 -1.39
C GLY A 503 11.17 1.65 -0.30
N ALA A 504 10.67 0.80 0.60
CA ALA A 504 9.88 1.22 1.75
C ALA A 504 10.70 2.03 2.77
N ILE A 505 11.96 1.66 3.01
CA ILE A 505 12.87 2.44 3.87
C ILE A 505 13.21 3.79 3.22
N ALA A 506 13.48 3.81 1.92
CA ALA A 506 13.76 5.02 1.16
C ALA A 506 12.59 5.99 1.21
N LEU A 507 11.38 5.50 0.91
CA LEU A 507 10.15 6.28 1.00
C LEU A 507 9.87 6.70 2.45
N GLY A 508 10.00 5.77 3.39
CA GLY A 508 9.78 5.99 4.82
C GLY A 508 10.70 7.06 5.38
N THR A 509 11.99 7.05 5.03
CA THR A 509 12.95 8.10 5.44
C THR A 509 12.59 9.46 4.83
N ARG A 510 12.19 9.50 3.55
CA ARG A 510 11.72 10.76 2.95
C ARG A 510 10.48 11.33 3.65
N LEU A 511 9.52 10.46 3.99
CA LEU A 511 8.29 10.87 4.65
C LEU A 511 8.53 11.25 6.11
N LEU A 512 9.32 10.46 6.84
CA LEU A 512 9.61 10.65 8.26
C LEU A 512 10.46 11.88 8.51
N PHE A 513 11.49 12.15 7.71
CA PHE A 513 12.43 13.28 7.88
C PHE A 513 12.08 14.51 7.01
N SER A 514 10.81 14.65 6.63
CA SER A 514 10.27 15.92 6.12
C SER A 514 9.88 16.82 7.31
N ASP A 515 9.56 18.10 7.10
CA ASP A 515 9.16 19.09 8.14
C ASP A 515 7.90 18.69 8.98
N GLY A 516 7.45 17.44 8.89
CA GLY A 516 6.34 16.86 9.66
C GLY A 516 6.76 16.39 11.06
N VAL A 517 5.90 16.65 12.03
CA VAL A 517 6.02 16.14 13.40
C VAL A 517 5.26 14.81 13.47
N PHE A 518 5.97 13.69 13.54
CA PHE A 518 5.32 12.38 13.72
C PHE A 518 5.23 12.05 15.20
N ARG A 519 4.03 11.73 15.66
CA ARG A 519 3.82 11.37 17.06
C ARG A 519 4.21 9.93 17.35
N MET A 520 4.61 9.70 18.59
CA MET A 520 4.96 8.38 19.12
C MET A 520 3.81 7.36 18.96
N SER A 521 2.56 7.83 18.91
CA SER A 521 1.37 7.02 18.63
C SER A 521 1.47 6.25 17.32
N VAL A 522 2.05 6.84 16.27
CA VAL A 522 2.21 6.16 14.96
C VAL A 522 3.16 4.97 15.09
N PHE A 523 4.25 5.11 15.85
CA PHE A 523 5.21 4.04 16.08
C PHE A 523 4.59 2.91 16.91
N TRP A 524 3.82 3.24 17.95
CA TRP A 524 3.07 2.24 18.72
C TRP A 524 2.05 1.50 17.87
N TRP A 525 1.33 2.21 17.01
CA TRP A 525 0.41 1.58 16.07
C TRP A 525 1.11 0.61 15.14
N MET A 526 2.24 1.00 14.53
CA MET A 526 3.03 0.09 13.69
C MET A 526 3.57 -1.11 14.48
N PHE A 527 4.02 -0.89 15.72
CA PHE A 527 4.48 -1.94 16.61
C PHE A 527 3.37 -2.96 16.92
N PHE A 528 2.20 -2.51 17.37
CA PHE A 528 1.08 -3.40 17.67
C PHE A 528 0.55 -4.11 16.42
N THR A 529 0.54 -3.44 15.27
CA THR A 529 0.20 -4.06 13.98
C THR A 529 1.16 -5.20 13.65
N ALA A 530 2.47 -4.98 13.81
CA ALA A 530 3.49 -5.98 13.56
C ALA A 530 3.39 -7.17 14.55
N VAL A 531 3.24 -6.89 15.85
CA VAL A 531 3.07 -7.91 16.88
C VAL A 531 1.79 -8.71 16.66
N GLY A 532 0.65 -8.05 16.44
CA GLY A 532 -0.63 -8.72 16.20
C GLY A 532 -0.61 -9.56 14.92
N SER A 533 0.03 -9.07 13.85
CA SER A 533 0.23 -9.84 12.62
C SER A 533 1.13 -11.06 12.84
N PHE A 534 2.22 -10.91 13.60
CA PHE A 534 3.10 -12.01 13.96
C PHE A 534 2.37 -13.07 14.80
N VAL A 535 1.64 -12.65 15.84
CA VAL A 535 0.84 -13.56 16.68
C VAL A 535 -0.18 -14.31 15.81
N LEU A 536 -0.92 -13.61 14.96
CA LEU A 536 -1.97 -14.20 14.14
C LEU A 536 -1.42 -15.17 13.07
N THR A 537 -0.29 -14.86 12.44
CA THR A 537 0.20 -15.59 11.25
C THR A 537 1.37 -16.54 11.50
N LYS A 538 2.13 -16.35 12.59
CA LYS A 538 3.37 -17.08 12.86
C LYS A 538 3.37 -17.90 14.14
N THR A 539 2.35 -17.76 15.00
CA THR A 539 2.30 -18.48 16.29
C THR A 539 1.17 -19.50 16.34
N LYS A 540 1.31 -20.50 17.23
CA LYS A 540 0.25 -21.47 17.53
C LYS A 540 -1.03 -20.80 18.03
N TYR A 541 -0.89 -19.69 18.75
CA TYR A 541 -2.01 -18.91 19.28
C TYR A 541 -2.89 -18.35 18.15
N GLY A 542 -2.30 -17.91 17.03
CA GLY A 542 -3.04 -17.47 15.85
C GLY A 542 -3.96 -18.56 15.28
N ASN A 543 -3.46 -19.80 15.18
CA ASN A 543 -4.27 -20.94 14.74
C ASN A 543 -5.44 -21.21 15.70
N TRP A 544 -5.22 -21.06 17.01
CA TRP A 544 -6.29 -21.20 18.00
C TRP A 544 -7.35 -20.11 17.86
N ILE A 545 -6.98 -18.85 17.61
CA ILE A 545 -7.93 -17.76 17.38
C ILE A 545 -8.83 -18.08 16.17
N PHE A 546 -8.24 -18.46 15.03
CA PHE A 546 -9.01 -18.83 13.84
C PHE A 546 -9.91 -20.05 14.06
N ALA A 547 -9.41 -21.09 14.72
CA ALA A 547 -10.17 -22.30 15.00
C ALA A 547 -11.40 -22.01 15.88
N VAL A 548 -11.19 -21.28 16.98
CA VAL A 548 -12.25 -20.94 17.95
C VAL A 548 -13.31 -20.04 17.33
N GLY A 549 -12.92 -19.09 16.48
CA GLY A 549 -13.87 -18.21 15.79
C GLY A 549 -14.61 -18.89 14.64
N GLY A 550 -14.04 -19.92 14.02
CA GLY A 550 -14.73 -20.71 12.99
C GLY A 550 -15.77 -21.64 13.60
N ASN A 551 -15.38 -22.45 14.60
CA ASN A 551 -16.28 -23.29 15.36
C ASN A 551 -15.66 -23.62 16.73
N LYS A 552 -16.26 -23.07 17.80
CA LYS A 552 -15.77 -23.22 19.19
C LYS A 552 -15.74 -24.69 19.64
N ASP A 553 -16.77 -25.47 19.30
CA ASP A 553 -16.92 -26.85 19.77
C ASP A 553 -15.97 -27.79 19.04
N ALA A 554 -15.78 -27.59 17.73
CA ALA A 554 -14.77 -28.32 16.96
C ALA A 554 -13.33 -27.99 17.42
N ALA A 555 -13.07 -26.72 17.78
CA ALA A 555 -11.78 -26.33 18.34
C ALA A 555 -11.51 -27.00 19.69
N ARG A 556 -12.52 -27.09 20.57
CA ARG A 556 -12.41 -27.81 21.85
C ARG A 556 -12.16 -29.31 21.64
N ALA A 557 -12.87 -29.93 20.69
CA ALA A 557 -12.69 -31.35 20.36
C ALA A 557 -11.27 -31.69 19.87
N THR A 558 -10.54 -30.71 19.32
CA THR A 558 -9.15 -30.84 18.86
C THR A 558 -8.11 -30.40 19.92
N GLY A 559 -8.54 -30.17 21.17
CA GLY A 559 -7.67 -29.84 22.30
C GLY A 559 -7.30 -28.37 22.44
N VAL A 560 -7.94 -27.46 21.69
CA VAL A 560 -7.71 -26.02 21.82
C VAL A 560 -8.40 -25.50 23.09
N PRO A 561 -7.71 -24.75 23.97
CA PRO A 561 -8.31 -24.17 25.18
C PRO A 561 -9.19 -22.96 24.84
N ALA A 562 -10.32 -23.21 24.17
CA ALA A 562 -11.15 -22.18 23.55
C ALA A 562 -11.61 -21.07 24.50
N ASP A 563 -11.96 -21.41 25.74
CA ASP A 563 -12.40 -20.43 26.74
C ASP A 563 -11.27 -19.47 27.13
N LYS A 564 -10.08 -20.02 27.40
CA LYS A 564 -8.91 -19.20 27.75
C LYS A 564 -8.52 -18.26 26.60
N VAL A 565 -8.63 -18.75 25.35
CA VAL A 565 -8.38 -17.93 24.16
C VAL A 565 -9.36 -16.76 24.08
N LYS A 566 -10.67 -17.03 24.21
CA LYS A 566 -11.69 -15.96 24.20
C LYS A 566 -11.49 -14.95 25.34
N THR A 567 -11.27 -15.41 26.57
CA THR A 567 -11.02 -14.52 27.71
C THR A 567 -9.78 -13.66 27.50
N ALA A 568 -8.69 -14.24 26.99
CA ALA A 568 -7.47 -13.50 26.70
C ALA A 568 -7.65 -12.45 25.59
N LEU A 569 -8.53 -12.70 24.60
CA LEU A 569 -8.86 -11.70 23.57
C LEU A 569 -9.64 -10.50 24.14
N PHE A 570 -10.58 -10.72 25.07
CA PHE A 570 -11.25 -9.63 25.79
C PHE A 570 -10.28 -8.83 26.67
N MET A 571 -9.40 -9.53 27.40
CA MET A 571 -8.34 -8.89 28.17
C MET A 571 -7.43 -8.04 27.28
N ALA A 572 -6.98 -8.56 26.14
CA ALA A 572 -6.14 -7.83 25.19
C ALA A 572 -6.84 -6.57 24.66
N THR A 573 -8.14 -6.66 24.37
CA THR A 573 -8.95 -5.52 23.91
C THR A 573 -9.05 -4.43 24.98
N SER A 574 -9.33 -4.82 26.23
CA SER A 574 -9.38 -3.87 27.35
C SER A 574 -8.01 -3.24 27.65
N LEU A 575 -6.94 -4.02 27.60
CA LEU A 575 -5.57 -3.53 27.78
C LEU A 575 -5.15 -2.55 26.68
N MET A 576 -5.56 -2.77 25.44
CA MET A 576 -5.32 -1.80 24.37
C MET A 576 -6.15 -0.53 24.56
N GLY A 577 -7.38 -0.64 25.07
CA GLY A 577 -8.17 0.50 25.53
C GLY A 577 -7.42 1.31 26.58
N ALA A 578 -6.81 0.63 27.57
CA ALA A 578 -5.97 1.27 28.58
C ALA A 578 -4.75 1.97 28.01
N PHE A 579 -4.08 1.34 27.04
CA PHE A 579 -2.95 1.92 26.35
C PHE A 579 -3.32 3.19 25.59
N VAL A 580 -4.42 3.15 24.81
CA VAL A 580 -4.89 4.31 24.05
C VAL A 580 -5.38 5.43 24.98
N GLY A 581 -6.04 5.09 26.10
CA GLY A 581 -6.45 6.05 27.12
C GLY A 581 -5.27 6.78 27.77
N ALA A 582 -4.24 6.02 28.18
CA ALA A 582 -3.00 6.59 28.72
C ALA A 582 -2.29 7.48 27.69
N MET A 583 -2.25 7.03 26.43
CA MET A 583 -1.67 7.79 25.31
C MET A 583 -2.40 9.11 25.07
N ILE A 584 -3.74 9.11 25.06
CA ILE A 584 -4.55 10.33 24.91
C ILE A 584 -4.31 11.28 26.08
N LEU A 585 -4.29 10.77 27.32
CA LEU A 585 -4.03 11.56 28.52
C LEU A 585 -2.65 12.23 28.47
N MET A 586 -1.59 11.48 28.14
CA MET A 586 -0.23 12.02 28.05
C MET A 586 -0.10 13.04 26.92
N ARG A 587 -0.84 12.85 25.82
CA ARG A 587 -0.87 13.77 24.67
C ARG A 587 -1.55 15.10 25.01
N LEU A 588 -2.77 15.04 25.55
CA LEU A 588 -3.63 16.21 25.73
C LEU A 588 -3.53 16.82 27.14
N ASN A 589 -2.77 16.20 28.04
CA ASN A 589 -2.71 16.53 29.48
C ASN A 589 -4.10 16.62 30.16
N SER A 590 -5.08 15.99 29.53
CA SER A 590 -6.49 16.04 29.89
C SER A 590 -7.22 14.86 29.27
N VAL A 591 -8.29 14.42 29.93
CA VAL A 591 -9.15 13.33 29.46
C VAL A 591 -10.56 13.54 29.98
N GLN A 592 -11.54 13.28 29.11
CA GLN A 592 -12.96 13.42 29.43
C GLN A 592 -13.56 12.06 29.80
N ALA A 593 -14.53 12.05 30.72
CA ALA A 593 -15.21 10.83 31.14
C ALA A 593 -15.96 10.10 30.00
N GLN A 594 -16.40 10.85 28.99
CA GLN A 594 -17.06 10.34 27.79
C GLN A 594 -16.08 10.00 26.65
N GLN A 595 -14.76 10.12 26.88
CA GLN A 595 -13.78 9.76 25.86
C GLN A 595 -13.96 8.29 25.47
N GLY A 596 -14.07 8.03 24.17
CA GLY A 596 -14.31 6.69 23.66
C GLY A 596 -15.77 6.36 23.38
N ASP A 597 -16.74 7.17 23.82
CA ASP A 597 -18.16 7.00 23.50
C ASP A 597 -18.39 7.06 21.97
N GLY A 598 -18.94 6.00 21.40
CA GLY A 598 -19.18 5.86 19.96
C GLY A 598 -17.95 5.43 19.17
N GLN A 599 -16.74 5.45 19.77
CA GLN A 599 -15.52 4.98 19.10
C GLN A 599 -15.47 3.46 19.01
N GLU A 600 -16.22 2.73 19.86
CA GLU A 600 -16.38 1.27 19.77
C GLU A 600 -16.87 0.84 18.38
N PHE A 601 -17.81 1.58 17.80
CA PHE A 601 -18.28 1.33 16.44
C PHE A 601 -17.23 1.70 15.40
N GLU A 602 -16.49 2.81 15.60
CA GLU A 602 -15.38 3.18 14.70
C GLU A 602 -14.30 2.08 14.66
N TYR A 603 -13.97 1.45 15.80
CA TYR A 603 -13.00 0.35 15.88
C TYR A 603 -13.48 -0.91 15.15
N ILE A 604 -14.74 -1.30 15.36
CA ILE A 604 -15.36 -2.45 14.66
C ILE A 604 -15.40 -2.18 13.16
N ILE A 605 -15.85 -0.99 12.75
CA ILE A 605 -15.92 -0.59 11.35
C ILE A 605 -14.52 -0.63 10.71
N ALA A 606 -13.48 -0.11 11.38
CA ALA A 606 -12.11 -0.20 10.90
C ALA A 606 -11.66 -1.65 10.67
N ALA A 607 -11.99 -2.57 11.58
CA ALA A 607 -11.68 -3.99 11.41
C ALA A 607 -12.47 -4.63 10.26
N VAL A 608 -13.76 -4.31 10.10
CA VAL A 608 -14.63 -4.84 9.03
C VAL A 608 -14.21 -4.31 7.66
N VAL A 609 -13.94 -3.02 7.54
CA VAL A 609 -13.36 -2.39 6.33
C VAL A 609 -12.01 -3.02 5.99
N GLY A 610 -11.24 -3.33 7.03
CA GLY A 610 -9.99 -4.09 6.93
C GLY A 610 -10.13 -5.55 6.52
N GLY A 611 -11.36 -6.07 6.51
CA GLY A 611 -11.73 -7.37 5.97
C GLY A 611 -11.92 -8.49 6.97
N ASN A 612 -12.15 -8.15 8.23
CA ASN A 612 -12.51 -9.11 9.26
C ASN A 612 -13.99 -9.49 9.20
N LEU A 613 -14.29 -10.77 9.43
CA LEU A 613 -15.66 -11.25 9.55
C LEU A 613 -16.23 -10.98 10.93
N MET A 614 -17.48 -10.55 10.93
CA MET A 614 -18.31 -10.47 12.13
C MET A 614 -18.67 -11.85 12.69
N THR A 615 -18.66 -12.89 11.86
CA THR A 615 -18.97 -14.26 12.26
C THR A 615 -17.79 -15.02 12.87
N GLY A 616 -16.58 -14.45 12.85
CA GLY A 616 -15.35 -15.16 13.27
C GLY A 616 -14.73 -16.05 12.20
N GLY A 617 -13.53 -16.56 12.52
CA GLY A 617 -12.79 -17.54 11.71
C GLY A 617 -12.06 -16.98 10.50
N TYR A 618 -12.16 -15.67 10.22
CA TYR A 618 -11.49 -15.02 9.08
C TYR A 618 -11.22 -13.54 9.34
N GLY A 619 -10.01 -13.08 8.98
CA GLY A 619 -9.64 -11.67 9.03
C GLY A 619 -8.13 -11.45 8.95
N SER A 620 -7.72 -10.18 9.05
CA SER A 620 -6.31 -9.79 9.16
C SER A 620 -6.12 -8.57 10.05
N VAL A 621 -5.08 -8.60 10.86
CA VAL A 621 -4.62 -7.47 11.67
C VAL A 621 -4.07 -6.33 10.81
N ILE A 622 -3.34 -6.65 9.75
CA ILE A 622 -2.82 -5.66 8.80
C ILE A 622 -3.99 -5.00 8.07
N GLY A 623 -4.97 -5.81 7.66
CA GLY A 623 -6.21 -5.33 7.05
C GLY A 623 -6.93 -4.33 7.95
N ALA A 624 -7.17 -4.68 9.22
CA ALA A 624 -7.81 -3.80 10.21
C ALA A 624 -7.05 -2.47 10.42
N SER A 625 -5.73 -2.51 10.39
CA SER A 625 -4.89 -1.30 10.47
C SER A 625 -5.07 -0.40 9.25
N LEU A 626 -5.09 -0.99 8.03
CA LEU A 626 -5.41 -0.24 6.81
C LEU A 626 -6.84 0.32 6.82
N GLY A 627 -7.79 -0.40 7.43
CA GLY A 627 -9.14 0.09 7.69
C GLY A 627 -9.16 1.32 8.60
N ALA A 628 -8.37 1.34 9.66
CA ALA A 628 -8.22 2.53 10.53
C ALA A 628 -7.60 3.72 9.78
N LEU A 629 -6.66 3.48 8.86
CA LEU A 629 -6.13 4.52 7.98
C LEU A 629 -7.21 5.08 7.05
N ILE A 630 -8.03 4.23 6.42
CA ILE A 630 -9.16 4.66 5.57
C ILE A 630 -10.12 5.54 6.38
N MET A 631 -10.44 5.13 7.61
CA MET A 631 -11.31 5.89 8.51
C MET A 631 -10.74 7.27 8.83
N ALA A 632 -9.48 7.34 9.24
CA ALA A 632 -8.83 8.60 9.59
C ALA A 632 -8.69 9.56 8.40
N VAL A 633 -8.29 9.03 7.25
CA VAL A 633 -8.19 9.81 6.01
C VAL A 633 -9.57 10.31 5.59
N SER A 634 -10.63 9.51 5.72
CA SER A 634 -11.98 9.95 5.40
C SER A 634 -12.48 11.03 6.36
N LYS A 635 -12.14 10.93 7.65
CA LYS A 635 -12.55 11.89 8.70
C LYS A 635 -11.85 13.24 8.54
N ASN A 636 -10.55 13.24 8.23
CA ASN A 636 -9.75 14.46 8.13
C ASN A 636 -9.55 14.98 6.70
N GLY A 637 -9.82 14.15 5.69
CA GLY A 637 -9.65 14.50 4.28
C GLY A 637 -10.63 15.55 3.80
N ILE A 638 -11.89 15.50 4.25
CA ILE A 638 -12.92 16.50 3.91
C ILE A 638 -12.55 17.89 4.45
N PRO A 639 -12.21 18.05 5.76
CA PRO A 639 -11.64 19.29 6.26
C PRO A 639 -10.40 19.75 5.49
N ALA A 640 -9.47 18.83 5.18
CA ALA A 640 -8.21 19.15 4.49
C ALA A 640 -8.41 19.58 3.03
N ALA A 641 -9.46 19.09 2.37
CA ALA A 641 -9.87 19.53 1.04
C ALA A 641 -10.69 20.84 1.06
N GLN A 642 -10.94 21.42 2.24
CA GLN A 642 -11.77 22.62 2.45
C GLN A 642 -13.19 22.49 1.90
N TRP A 643 -13.74 21.27 1.90
CA TRP A 643 -15.11 21.02 1.47
C TRP A 643 -16.10 21.32 2.59
N ASN A 644 -17.36 21.58 2.22
CA ASN A 644 -18.42 21.68 3.21
C ASN A 644 -18.49 20.37 4.02
N GLN A 645 -18.40 20.50 5.34
CA GLN A 645 -18.39 19.38 6.27
C GLN A 645 -19.78 18.84 6.62
N ASP A 646 -20.86 19.52 6.20
CA ASP A 646 -22.24 19.11 6.48
C ASP A 646 -22.53 17.70 5.92
N GLY A 647 -21.97 17.38 4.75
CA GLY A 647 -22.08 16.07 4.11
C GLY A 647 -21.10 15.00 4.59
N ARG A 648 -20.29 15.24 5.64
CA ARG A 648 -19.19 14.33 6.01
C ARG A 648 -19.64 12.91 6.34
N PHE A 649 -20.80 12.77 6.99
CA PHE A 649 -21.33 11.46 7.37
C PHE A 649 -21.90 10.70 6.17
N ILE A 650 -22.45 11.42 5.17
CA ILE A 650 -22.89 10.82 3.90
C ILE A 650 -21.68 10.22 3.19
N PHE A 651 -20.59 10.99 3.09
CA PHE A 651 -19.36 10.52 2.47
C PHE A 651 -18.75 9.34 3.23
N LEU A 652 -18.62 9.44 4.56
CA LEU A 652 -18.08 8.37 5.39
C LEU A 652 -18.91 7.08 5.21
N GLY A 653 -20.24 7.17 5.29
CA GLY A 653 -21.13 6.04 5.08
C GLY A 653 -21.01 5.41 3.69
N ALA A 654 -20.92 6.23 2.63
CA ALA A 654 -20.76 5.75 1.26
C ALA A 654 -19.42 5.04 1.05
N VAL A 655 -18.30 5.61 1.51
CA VAL A 655 -16.97 5.00 1.43
C VAL A 655 -16.93 3.67 2.17
N LEU A 656 -17.56 3.61 3.35
CA LEU A 656 -17.67 2.39 4.15
C LEU A 656 -18.44 1.29 3.42
N LEU A 657 -19.62 1.60 2.90
CA LEU A 657 -20.43 0.64 2.14
C LEU A 657 -19.67 0.11 0.93
N VAL A 658 -19.03 1.00 0.16
CA VAL A 658 -18.22 0.60 -1.00
C VAL A 658 -17.06 -0.29 -0.58
N ALA A 659 -16.31 0.07 0.46
CA ALA A 659 -15.18 -0.73 0.93
C ALA A 659 -15.60 -2.13 1.37
N VAL A 660 -16.71 -2.24 2.12
CA VAL A 660 -17.26 -3.53 2.56
C VAL A 660 -17.77 -4.36 1.38
N LEU A 661 -18.50 -3.75 0.43
CA LEU A 661 -19.00 -4.45 -0.77
C LEU A 661 -17.86 -4.98 -1.64
N VAL A 662 -16.83 -4.15 -1.87
CA VAL A 662 -15.63 -4.55 -2.63
C VAL A 662 -14.93 -5.71 -1.93
N ASN A 663 -14.72 -5.61 -0.62
CA ASN A 663 -14.04 -6.65 0.13
C ASN A 663 -14.85 -7.97 0.14
N ASN A 664 -16.17 -7.90 0.26
CA ASN A 664 -17.05 -9.06 0.16
C ASN A 664 -17.01 -9.70 -1.24
N PHE A 665 -17.03 -8.89 -2.32
CA PHE A 665 -16.94 -9.37 -3.68
C PHE A 665 -15.60 -10.06 -3.97
N VAL A 666 -14.48 -9.44 -3.57
CA VAL A 666 -13.13 -10.01 -3.72
C VAL A 666 -13.06 -11.35 -2.98
N ARG A 667 -13.62 -11.44 -1.77
CA ARG A 667 -13.67 -12.67 -0.97
C ARG A 667 -14.50 -13.77 -1.64
N LYS A 668 -15.74 -13.48 -2.06
CA LYS A 668 -16.62 -14.49 -2.67
C LYS A 668 -15.93 -15.14 -3.87
N LYS A 669 -15.30 -14.31 -4.70
CA LYS A 669 -14.54 -14.76 -5.86
C LYS A 669 -13.27 -15.52 -5.52
N ALA A 670 -12.61 -15.18 -4.40
CA ALA A 670 -11.48 -15.95 -3.88
C ALA A 670 -11.90 -17.33 -3.35
N ASN A 671 -13.07 -17.44 -2.72
CA ASN A 671 -13.61 -18.70 -2.21
C ASN A 671 -14.13 -19.61 -3.34
N GLU A 672 -14.75 -19.05 -4.39
CA GLU A 672 -15.14 -19.80 -5.61
C GLU A 672 -13.94 -20.42 -6.36
N GLN A 673 -12.71 -19.97 -6.06
CA GLN A 673 -11.46 -20.48 -6.65
C GLN A 673 -10.66 -21.40 -5.70
N ARG A 674 -11.14 -21.60 -4.47
CA ARG A 674 -10.64 -22.63 -3.57
C ARG A 674 -11.37 -23.92 -3.84
#